data_AF-A0A815BAR7-F1
#
_entry.id   AF-A0A815BAR7-F1
#
_cell.length_a   1.000
_cell.length_b   1.000
_cell.length_c   1.000
_cell.angle_alpha   90.00
_cell.angle_beta   90.00
_cell.angle_gamma   90.00
#
_symmetry.space_group_name_H-M   'P 1'
#
loop_
_entity.id
_entity.type
_entity.pdbx_description
1 polymer ?
#
loop_
_entity_poly.entity_id
_entity_poly.type
_entity_poly.pdbx_seq_one_letter_code
_entity_poly.pdbx_strand_id
1 'polypeptide(L)'
;MESNRILTVCEEENAMMKQHEDISKRVACLNATGKPFELFELENRLRNGLKLCKIKDITHLSERMKRTQIRIQEYVDESRNEEAEKEREYLNELERLQILREEIVLQSIEYLSKNIDRLEINELETRLRYGFEKCKIRDIIEIGERIKRTEKRIEMYQNEDRRDAAEQEMKYLHDLQLVQIIISERFRRKSIGLISNTEEKSERIELNNLLHQLTEMPECAEKTLMELLEYFYRRLLNDNTNETMSNSIRSKLTQVQSQLQNEDLLSKQIEMKLQEINRTIDNQDCSVILYNLNKILKLIRPLNLQEIERYIKRSEQTANLIRDKDIILLIGITGSGKSTTIQFLTGTKMKETRVEIYPSKFLKHITTDGPIVNSGLIDVKSSPLSKSETRFLIPVTISLKDIFGSYETNEIIVCDAPGFGDTESPETDIANCVGVIRALQCCKSVSILALSSYQSLGDRGEGIQQLIHILINMIHGIENRLNSILYGFTKYPSETDIHAILSDIKTSRIDSDPLLRSNTAFVTILNDMIEKTRSDPIKIDPIRGDIKNIIEKLKNLQGIRYPDEVFQFSINQQTQIIISNPINQYKSSIIYALKHKNVPLLFYYSKQFKNFSDIIKQQFIEDQYKDSLGLINENIQEYSHKIIEELNDRLKNHHQLKNEDIQEYETAYKYIKEIQQYFQSDDLFTENLRIRLENLGSTLDLFHPSTGIYLENLHFIQNYFQEFQDVYIKYCEDLYEKFEYNFGQSIEDMILNKEFQQLNEILDKIFQLIPILNDHLDKKIEKKYSEIIQIFLKYFEKTSNGSKSILLKPNLTDNDIKSIENDFAVLKLAKETKLFEKHIKNFNEIYDVLIENLIKYVNEIILRIDESLNKNSYYDFDSVEQLIYEFALIRTLPDMELKTNQNFYRIIGSIHSSIRKLQKVIEDIIDQLDFQSNPINIRPLLNLLSHLEKAEWIDRISPGFFNKIRSGIKNKLIIQMENFESKLKELNLELEHPENIPLANEICIKINLFKAFERYLPELGICQARINTNFFKAIQNQLEPISKRYNLSEKSVDYLKNELNELKQIEINYDNLYPPIYFLKQAGYSNIIKLNEEMNNIKHQYEKQIQEIQLEKNQFDFQIKELRLIIQQHEQSILSKFSKNLFGRLLNKLTSGFEKK
;
A
#
# COMPACT_ATOMS: atom_id res chain seq x y z
N MET A 1 -73.77 -27.61 31.58
CA MET A 1 -72.43 -27.85 30.99
C MET A 1 -72.09 -29.34 30.91
N GLU A 2 -72.61 -30.22 31.78
CA GLU A 2 -72.50 -31.69 31.60
C GLU A 2 -73.19 -32.25 30.34
N SER A 3 -74.37 -31.77 29.94
CA SER A 3 -75.09 -32.34 28.77
C SER A 3 -74.39 -32.11 27.43
N ASN A 4 -73.61 -31.04 27.28
CA ASN A 4 -72.86 -30.78 26.04
C ASN A 4 -71.58 -31.62 25.94
N ARG A 5 -71.03 -32.11 27.06
CA ARG A 5 -69.90 -33.07 27.07
C ARG A 5 -70.35 -34.49 26.72
N ILE A 6 -71.57 -34.88 27.10
CA ILE A 6 -72.12 -36.21 26.78
C ILE A 6 -72.49 -36.31 25.28
N LEU A 7 -72.98 -35.22 24.68
CA LEU A 7 -73.27 -35.17 23.24
C LEU A 7 -72.01 -35.19 22.35
N THR A 8 -70.92 -34.51 22.74
CA THR A 8 -69.65 -34.56 21.98
C THR A 8 -68.96 -35.91 22.11
N VAL A 9 -68.99 -36.55 23.28
CA VAL A 9 -68.42 -37.90 23.47
C VAL A 9 -69.23 -38.96 22.71
N CYS A 10 -70.56 -38.85 22.65
CA CYS A 10 -71.38 -39.77 21.84
C CYS A 10 -71.23 -39.53 20.32
N GLU A 11 -70.95 -38.31 19.86
CA GLU A 11 -70.68 -38.03 18.45
C GLU A 11 -69.27 -38.51 18.02
N GLU A 12 -68.27 -38.39 18.91
CA GLU A 12 -66.92 -38.92 18.69
C GLU A 12 -66.88 -40.46 18.78
N GLU A 13 -67.59 -41.09 19.72
CA GLU A 13 -67.73 -42.55 19.79
C GLU A 13 -68.49 -43.13 18.60
N ASN A 14 -69.53 -42.44 18.11
CA ASN A 14 -70.26 -42.85 16.91
C ASN A 14 -69.43 -42.64 15.62
N ALA A 15 -68.61 -41.58 15.55
CA ALA A 15 -67.67 -41.38 14.45
C ALA A 15 -66.56 -42.44 14.45
N MET A 16 -65.98 -42.74 15.61
CA MET A 16 -65.01 -43.83 15.76
C MET A 16 -65.63 -45.19 15.46
N MET A 17 -66.84 -45.50 15.92
CA MET A 17 -67.53 -46.77 15.58
C MET A 17 -67.83 -46.90 14.10
N LYS A 18 -68.24 -45.82 13.42
CA LYS A 18 -68.53 -45.83 11.98
C LYS A 18 -67.24 -46.00 11.15
N GLN A 19 -66.16 -45.34 11.58
CA GLN A 19 -64.82 -45.53 11.01
C GLN A 19 -64.29 -46.95 11.25
N HIS A 20 -64.56 -47.52 12.43
CA HIS A 20 -64.25 -48.90 12.77
C HIS A 20 -65.00 -49.92 11.91
N GLU A 21 -66.29 -49.68 11.66
CA GLU A 21 -67.15 -50.56 10.86
C GLU A 21 -66.74 -50.52 9.38
N ASP A 22 -66.37 -49.35 8.85
CA ASP A 22 -65.83 -49.20 7.49
C ASP A 22 -64.45 -49.85 7.33
N ILE A 23 -63.57 -49.75 8.35
CA ILE A 23 -62.28 -50.44 8.36
C ILE A 23 -62.47 -51.96 8.44
N SER A 24 -63.37 -52.45 9.30
CA SER A 24 -63.70 -53.89 9.38
C SER A 24 -64.31 -54.42 8.09
N LYS A 25 -65.16 -53.65 7.40
CA LYS A 25 -65.69 -54.03 6.07
C LYS A 25 -64.59 -54.08 5.01
N ARG A 26 -63.65 -53.14 5.01
CA ARG A 26 -62.48 -53.13 4.11
C ARG A 26 -61.50 -54.29 4.39
N VAL A 27 -61.32 -54.66 5.67
CA VAL A 27 -60.50 -55.81 6.08
C VAL A 27 -61.16 -57.16 5.72
N ALA A 28 -62.50 -57.24 5.74
CA ALA A 28 -63.22 -58.46 5.36
C ALA A 28 -63.10 -58.80 3.86
N CYS A 29 -62.74 -57.84 3.01
CA CYS A 29 -62.47 -58.06 1.58
C CYS A 29 -61.06 -58.62 1.28
N LEU A 30 -60.19 -58.75 2.30
CA LEU A 30 -58.86 -59.37 2.16
C LEU A 30 -59.01 -60.90 2.17
N ASN A 31 -58.94 -61.53 0.99
CA ASN A 31 -58.84 -62.98 0.88
C ASN A 31 -57.60 -63.54 1.64
N ALA A 32 -57.73 -64.78 2.13
CA ALA A 32 -56.88 -65.44 3.12
C ALA A 32 -55.37 -65.61 2.80
N THR A 33 -54.83 -65.00 1.75
CA THR A 33 -53.47 -65.25 1.24
C THR A 33 -52.47 -64.11 1.49
N GLY A 34 -52.86 -63.01 2.15
CA GLY A 34 -52.00 -61.83 2.32
C GLY A 34 -51.88 -61.23 3.73
N LYS A 35 -52.55 -61.78 4.75
CA LYS A 35 -52.46 -61.26 6.14
C LYS A 35 -51.10 -61.62 6.78
N PRO A 36 -50.45 -60.72 7.54
CA PRO A 36 -49.27 -61.05 8.34
C PRO A 36 -49.60 -62.19 9.32
N PHE A 37 -48.68 -63.15 9.46
CA PHE A 37 -48.86 -64.32 10.34
C PHE A 37 -49.15 -63.91 11.80
N GLU A 38 -48.50 -62.85 12.27
CA GLU A 38 -48.66 -62.30 13.62
C GLU A 38 -50.09 -61.77 13.87
N LEU A 39 -50.69 -61.09 12.89
CA LEU A 39 -52.06 -60.57 13.00
C LEU A 39 -53.10 -61.72 13.05
N PHE A 40 -52.85 -62.77 12.26
CA PHE A 40 -53.66 -64.00 12.27
C PHE A 40 -53.56 -64.75 13.60
N GLU A 41 -52.37 -64.77 14.22
CA GLU A 41 -52.17 -65.38 15.53
C GLU A 41 -52.90 -64.63 16.64
N LEU A 42 -52.85 -63.29 16.63
CA LEU A 42 -53.59 -62.44 17.57
C LEU A 42 -55.11 -62.58 17.41
N GLU A 43 -55.64 -62.60 16.17
CA GLU A 43 -57.06 -62.85 15.90
C GLU A 43 -57.52 -64.23 16.45
N ASN A 44 -56.68 -65.25 16.34
CA ASN A 44 -56.98 -66.58 16.89
C ASN A 44 -56.94 -66.59 18.42
N ARG A 45 -55.99 -65.90 19.04
CA ARG A 45 -55.92 -65.74 20.50
C ARG A 45 -57.17 -65.02 21.03
N LEU A 46 -57.64 -63.98 20.34
CA LEU A 46 -58.87 -63.27 20.67
C LEU A 46 -60.11 -64.18 20.55
N ARG A 47 -60.25 -64.93 19.45
CA ARG A 47 -61.37 -65.88 19.27
C ARG A 47 -61.39 -66.95 20.35
N ASN A 48 -60.24 -67.48 20.73
CA ASN A 48 -60.14 -68.49 21.78
C ASN A 48 -60.51 -67.91 23.15
N GLY A 49 -60.05 -66.70 23.47
CA GLY A 49 -60.42 -66.02 24.70
C GLY A 49 -61.91 -65.64 24.79
N LEU A 50 -62.51 -65.17 23.69
CA LEU A 50 -63.96 -64.89 23.63
C LEU A 50 -64.80 -66.16 23.83
N LYS A 51 -64.37 -67.30 23.27
CA LYS A 51 -65.00 -68.61 23.51
C LYS A 51 -64.93 -69.03 24.98
N LEU A 52 -63.78 -68.87 25.63
CA LEU A 52 -63.59 -69.17 27.05
C LEU A 52 -64.50 -68.30 27.93
N CYS A 53 -64.68 -67.03 27.57
CA CYS A 53 -65.56 -66.10 28.28
C CYS A 53 -67.05 -66.23 27.92
N LYS A 54 -67.43 -67.17 27.04
CA LYS A 54 -68.80 -67.36 26.50
C LYS A 54 -69.37 -66.10 25.84
N ILE A 55 -68.52 -65.27 25.25
CA ILE A 55 -68.92 -64.08 24.51
C ILE A 55 -69.03 -64.45 23.04
N LYS A 56 -70.24 -64.41 22.49
CA LYS A 56 -70.52 -64.80 21.10
C LYS A 56 -70.06 -63.75 20.09
N ASP A 57 -70.13 -62.49 20.48
CA ASP A 57 -69.76 -61.35 19.63
C ASP A 57 -68.95 -60.35 20.46
N ILE A 58 -67.85 -59.89 19.87
CA ILE A 58 -66.93 -58.94 20.47
C ILE A 58 -67.58 -57.59 20.79
N THR A 59 -68.66 -57.23 20.08
CA THR A 59 -69.46 -56.03 20.34
C THR A 59 -70.06 -56.03 21.75
N HIS A 60 -70.28 -57.21 22.35
CA HIS A 60 -70.79 -57.34 23.71
C HIS A 60 -69.70 -57.32 24.79
N LEU A 61 -68.41 -57.24 24.44
CA LEU A 61 -67.30 -57.31 25.40
C LEU A 61 -67.36 -56.16 26.42
N SER A 62 -67.46 -54.91 25.95
CA SER A 62 -67.54 -53.73 26.82
C SER A 62 -68.80 -53.71 27.70
N GLU A 63 -69.93 -54.20 27.16
CA GLU A 63 -71.17 -54.35 27.93
C GLU A 63 -71.03 -55.43 29.01
N ARG A 64 -70.33 -56.53 28.70
CA ARG A 64 -70.08 -57.62 29.64
C ARG A 64 -69.16 -57.17 30.78
N MET A 65 -68.11 -56.40 30.48
CA MET A 65 -67.23 -55.81 31.48
C MET A 65 -67.99 -54.90 32.45
N LYS A 66 -68.85 -54.00 31.94
CA LYS A 66 -69.69 -53.13 32.78
C LYS A 66 -70.61 -53.94 33.70
N ARG A 67 -71.26 -54.98 33.18
CA ARG A 67 -72.11 -55.86 34.00
C ARG A 67 -71.32 -56.63 35.06
N THR A 68 -70.10 -57.08 34.76
CA THR A 68 -69.23 -57.75 35.73
C THR A 68 -68.74 -56.77 36.80
N GLN A 69 -68.38 -55.53 36.44
CA GLN A 69 -68.03 -54.48 37.40
C GLN A 69 -69.18 -54.16 38.37
N ILE A 70 -70.42 -54.08 37.86
CA ILE A 70 -71.61 -53.88 38.69
C ILE A 70 -71.80 -55.05 39.66
N ARG A 71 -71.66 -56.30 39.21
CA ARG A 71 -71.76 -57.48 40.11
C ARG A 71 -70.67 -57.54 41.16
N ILE A 72 -69.45 -57.15 40.83
CA ILE A 72 -68.36 -57.05 41.81
C ILE A 72 -68.77 -56.06 42.89
N GLN A 73 -69.31 -54.90 42.50
CA GLN A 73 -69.78 -53.89 43.46
C GLN A 73 -70.93 -54.43 44.31
N GLU A 74 -71.93 -55.08 43.70
CA GLU A 74 -73.04 -55.73 44.42
C GLU A 74 -72.53 -56.77 45.43
N TYR A 75 -71.59 -57.63 45.05
CA TYR A 75 -71.02 -58.63 45.97
C TYR A 75 -70.16 -58.03 47.07
N VAL A 76 -69.44 -56.93 46.80
CA VAL A 76 -68.70 -56.19 47.83
C VAL A 76 -69.68 -55.56 48.83
N ASP A 77 -70.76 -54.95 48.33
CA ASP A 77 -71.78 -54.32 49.17
C ASP A 77 -72.55 -55.37 50.01
N GLU A 78 -72.71 -56.59 49.49
CA GLU A 78 -73.29 -57.76 50.19
C GLU A 78 -72.30 -58.49 51.13
N SER A 79 -71.05 -58.02 51.28
CA SER A 79 -69.97 -58.70 52.04
C SER A 79 -69.61 -60.12 51.54
N ARG A 80 -69.88 -60.40 50.27
CA ARG A 80 -69.65 -61.66 49.56
C ARG A 80 -68.29 -61.66 48.85
N ASN A 81 -67.23 -61.58 49.66
CA ASN A 81 -65.87 -61.31 49.17
C ASN A 81 -65.33 -62.40 48.23
N GLU A 82 -65.61 -63.68 48.48
CA GLU A 82 -65.13 -64.77 47.60
C GLU A 82 -65.79 -64.72 46.20
N GLU A 83 -67.06 -64.33 46.11
CA GLU A 83 -67.76 -64.20 44.83
C GLU A 83 -67.36 -62.92 44.09
N ALA A 84 -67.11 -61.84 44.83
CA ALA A 84 -66.51 -60.61 44.29
C ALA A 84 -65.11 -60.89 43.70
N GLU A 85 -64.30 -61.71 44.36
CA GLU A 85 -62.95 -62.05 43.91
C GLU A 85 -62.97 -62.92 42.63
N LYS A 86 -63.88 -63.91 42.56
CA LYS A 86 -64.10 -64.69 41.33
C LYS A 86 -64.58 -63.84 40.15
N GLU A 87 -65.46 -62.87 40.39
CA GLU A 87 -65.87 -61.95 39.32
C GLU A 87 -64.77 -60.93 38.97
N ARG A 88 -63.87 -60.56 39.90
CA ARG A 88 -62.67 -59.76 39.58
C ARG A 88 -61.70 -60.52 38.69
N GLU A 89 -61.46 -61.80 38.95
CA GLU A 89 -60.66 -62.65 38.05
C GLU A 89 -61.28 -62.74 36.66
N TYR A 90 -62.62 -62.90 36.59
CA TYR A 90 -63.33 -62.89 35.31
C TYR A 90 -63.24 -61.53 34.60
N LEU A 91 -63.34 -60.41 35.33
CA LEU A 91 -63.16 -59.06 34.78
C LEU A 91 -61.74 -58.85 34.23
N ASN A 92 -60.71 -59.31 34.94
CA ASN A 92 -59.32 -59.21 34.48
C ASN A 92 -59.12 -59.95 33.15
N GLU A 93 -59.75 -61.10 32.95
CA GLU A 93 -59.69 -61.82 31.67
C GLU A 93 -60.46 -61.08 30.57
N LEU A 94 -61.58 -60.41 30.89
CA LEU A 94 -62.28 -59.54 29.93
C LEU A 94 -61.46 -58.30 29.55
N GLU A 95 -60.77 -57.67 30.51
CA GLU A 95 -59.85 -56.54 30.27
C GLU A 95 -58.68 -56.96 29.38
N ARG A 96 -58.12 -58.15 29.62
CA ARG A 96 -57.07 -58.73 28.77
C ARG A 96 -57.55 -58.90 27.31
N LEU A 97 -58.79 -59.34 27.10
CA LEU A 97 -59.37 -59.46 25.76
C LEU A 97 -59.62 -58.11 25.10
N GLN A 98 -59.95 -57.08 25.89
CA GLN A 98 -60.10 -55.71 25.40
C GLN A 98 -58.75 -55.13 24.96
N ILE A 99 -57.67 -55.35 25.72
CA ILE A 99 -56.31 -54.97 25.33
C ILE A 99 -55.89 -55.68 24.04
N LEU A 100 -56.15 -56.98 23.95
CA LEU A 100 -55.81 -57.76 22.75
C LEU A 100 -56.59 -57.28 21.51
N ARG A 101 -57.84 -56.84 21.69
CA ARG A 101 -58.64 -56.22 20.64
C ARG A 101 -58.00 -54.90 20.18
N GLU A 102 -57.61 -54.03 21.11
CA GLU A 102 -56.97 -52.74 20.80
C GLU A 102 -55.63 -52.95 20.09
N GLU A 103 -54.84 -53.95 20.50
CA GLU A 103 -53.58 -54.32 19.87
C GLU A 103 -53.77 -54.79 18.41
N ILE A 104 -54.77 -55.63 18.15
CA ILE A 104 -55.12 -56.05 16.78
C ILE A 104 -55.53 -54.84 15.94
N VAL A 105 -56.29 -53.90 16.50
CA VAL A 105 -56.73 -52.70 15.80
C VAL A 105 -55.56 -51.79 15.46
N LEU A 106 -54.65 -51.54 16.40
CA LEU A 106 -53.44 -50.76 16.18
C LEU A 106 -52.55 -51.39 15.11
N GLN A 107 -52.29 -52.69 15.20
CA GLN A 107 -51.50 -53.39 14.19
C GLN A 107 -52.22 -53.47 12.82
N SER A 108 -53.55 -53.53 12.79
CA SER A 108 -54.32 -53.47 11.55
C SER A 108 -54.26 -52.08 10.91
N ILE A 109 -54.35 -51.02 11.72
CA ILE A 109 -54.21 -49.63 11.26
C ILE A 109 -52.79 -49.39 10.74
N GLU A 110 -51.77 -49.87 11.44
CA GLU A 110 -50.37 -49.76 11.03
C GLU A 110 -50.09 -50.57 9.75
N TYR A 111 -50.69 -51.76 9.63
CA TYR A 111 -50.62 -52.56 8.41
C TYR A 111 -51.34 -51.88 7.23
N LEU A 112 -52.53 -51.30 7.47
CA LEU A 112 -53.30 -50.56 6.47
C LEU A 112 -52.59 -49.26 6.07
N SER A 113 -51.98 -48.52 7.00
CA SER A 113 -51.23 -47.31 6.70
C SER A 113 -49.96 -47.62 5.90
N LYS A 114 -49.30 -48.75 6.17
CA LYS A 114 -48.14 -49.24 5.41
C LYS A 114 -48.49 -49.84 4.04
N ASN A 115 -49.75 -50.20 3.78
CA ASN A 115 -50.17 -50.91 2.57
C ASN A 115 -51.36 -50.26 1.83
N ILE A 116 -51.75 -49.03 2.19
CA ILE A 116 -52.89 -48.31 1.59
C ILE A 116 -52.70 -48.16 0.08
N ASP A 117 -51.48 -47.84 -0.35
CA ASP A 117 -51.13 -47.70 -1.77
C ASP A 117 -51.30 -49.03 -2.52
N ARG A 118 -50.93 -50.16 -1.91
CA ARG A 118 -51.11 -51.50 -2.51
C ARG A 118 -52.57 -51.88 -2.66
N LEU A 119 -53.43 -51.49 -1.71
CA LEU A 119 -54.86 -51.81 -1.74
C LEU A 119 -55.60 -50.99 -2.78
N GLU A 120 -55.30 -49.69 -2.87
CA GLU A 120 -55.87 -48.82 -3.90
C GLU A 120 -55.36 -49.16 -5.30
N ILE A 121 -54.08 -49.57 -5.44
CA ILE A 121 -53.54 -50.09 -6.71
C ILE A 121 -54.28 -51.36 -7.14
N ASN A 122 -54.59 -52.28 -6.23
CA ASN A 122 -55.36 -53.49 -6.54
C ASN A 122 -56.81 -53.18 -6.96
N GLU A 123 -57.45 -52.18 -6.34
CA GLU A 123 -58.77 -51.71 -6.74
C GLU A 123 -58.74 -51.07 -8.14
N LEU A 124 -57.73 -50.24 -8.41
CA LEU A 124 -57.47 -49.68 -9.74
C LEU A 124 -57.19 -50.77 -10.77
N GLU A 125 -56.43 -51.83 -10.44
CA GLU A 125 -56.18 -52.97 -11.33
C GLU A 125 -57.45 -53.76 -11.66
N THR A 126 -58.34 -53.93 -10.68
CA THR A 126 -59.63 -54.60 -10.89
C THR A 126 -60.51 -53.77 -11.83
N ARG A 127 -60.56 -52.44 -11.63
CA ARG A 127 -61.26 -51.50 -12.52
C ARG A 127 -60.64 -51.44 -13.92
N LEU A 128 -59.31 -51.53 -14.02
CA LEU A 128 -58.57 -51.56 -15.28
C LEU A 128 -58.87 -52.84 -16.08
N ARG A 129 -58.88 -54.01 -15.41
CA ARG A 129 -59.27 -55.29 -16.03
C ARG A 129 -60.69 -55.24 -16.58
N TYR A 130 -61.64 -54.74 -15.79
CA TYR A 130 -63.01 -54.54 -16.24
C TYR A 130 -63.09 -53.60 -17.45
N GLY A 131 -62.35 -52.49 -17.43
CA GLY A 131 -62.25 -51.56 -18.55
C GLY A 131 -61.66 -52.17 -19.83
N PHE A 132 -60.64 -53.02 -19.69
CA PHE A 132 -60.01 -53.73 -20.81
C PHE A 132 -60.92 -54.79 -21.41
N GLU A 133 -61.66 -55.54 -20.59
CA GLU A 133 -62.66 -56.48 -21.08
C GLU A 133 -63.81 -55.77 -21.80
N LYS A 134 -64.33 -54.69 -21.21
CA LYS A 134 -65.43 -53.89 -21.81
C LYS A 134 -65.03 -53.29 -23.16
N CYS A 135 -63.80 -52.79 -23.27
CA CYS A 135 -63.28 -52.16 -24.48
C CYS A 135 -62.52 -53.14 -25.42
N LYS A 136 -62.48 -54.44 -25.10
CA LYS A 136 -61.74 -55.50 -25.83
C LYS A 136 -60.28 -55.14 -26.14
N ILE A 137 -59.59 -54.52 -25.19
CA ILE A 137 -58.20 -54.03 -25.33
C ILE A 137 -57.24 -55.08 -24.79
N ARG A 138 -56.18 -55.39 -25.54
CA ARG A 138 -55.20 -56.40 -25.11
C ARG A 138 -53.98 -55.80 -24.42
N ASP A 139 -53.66 -54.54 -24.73
CA ASP A 139 -52.48 -53.84 -24.23
C ASP A 139 -52.77 -52.33 -24.02
N ILE A 140 -52.14 -51.73 -23.00
CA ILE A 140 -52.16 -50.29 -22.68
C ILE A 140 -51.74 -49.44 -23.89
N ILE A 141 -50.77 -49.92 -24.68
CA ILE A 141 -50.25 -49.21 -25.86
C ILE A 141 -51.34 -49.04 -26.93
N GLU A 142 -52.32 -49.93 -26.98
CA GLU A 142 -53.38 -49.94 -27.99
C GLU A 142 -54.43 -48.84 -27.78
N ILE A 143 -54.52 -48.24 -26.58
CA ILE A 143 -55.54 -47.25 -26.21
C ILE A 143 -55.39 -45.94 -26.97
N GLY A 144 -54.17 -45.40 -27.03
CA GLY A 144 -53.92 -44.13 -27.72
C GLY A 144 -54.24 -44.20 -29.21
N GLU A 145 -53.95 -45.34 -29.83
CA GLU A 145 -54.32 -45.57 -31.23
C GLU A 145 -55.82 -45.79 -31.42
N ARG A 146 -56.47 -46.53 -30.52
CA ARG A 146 -57.92 -46.78 -30.59
C ARG A 146 -58.75 -45.53 -30.37
N ILE A 147 -58.34 -44.64 -29.47
CA ILE A 147 -58.97 -43.33 -29.27
C ILE A 147 -58.92 -42.52 -30.58
N LYS A 148 -57.72 -42.37 -31.17
CA LYS A 148 -57.55 -41.64 -32.44
C LYS A 148 -58.33 -42.25 -33.60
N ARG A 149 -58.42 -43.58 -33.69
CA ARG A 149 -59.22 -44.26 -34.72
C ARG A 149 -60.72 -44.07 -34.50
N THR A 150 -61.18 -44.06 -33.25
CA THR A 150 -62.58 -43.85 -32.87
C THR A 150 -62.99 -42.40 -33.13
N GLU A 151 -62.16 -41.42 -32.78
CA GLU A 151 -62.35 -39.99 -33.10
C GLU A 151 -62.49 -39.77 -34.62
N LYS A 152 -61.62 -40.38 -35.43
CA LYS A 152 -61.73 -40.32 -36.90
C LYS A 152 -63.01 -40.97 -37.44
N ARG A 153 -63.49 -42.06 -36.83
CA ARG A 153 -64.77 -42.68 -37.22
C ARG A 153 -65.96 -41.82 -36.86
N ILE A 154 -65.93 -41.15 -35.71
CA ILE A 154 -66.96 -40.18 -35.30
C ILE A 154 -67.02 -39.03 -36.31
N GLU A 155 -65.87 -38.44 -36.65
CA GLU A 155 -65.77 -37.37 -37.64
C GLU A 155 -66.30 -37.82 -39.03
N MET A 156 -65.94 -39.03 -39.46
CA MET A 156 -66.46 -39.63 -40.70
C MET A 156 -67.98 -39.83 -40.65
N TYR A 157 -68.53 -40.39 -39.57
CA TYR A 157 -69.97 -40.61 -39.44
C TYR A 157 -70.79 -39.32 -39.29
N GLN A 158 -70.20 -38.27 -38.70
CA GLN A 158 -70.79 -36.93 -38.67
C GLN A 158 -70.82 -36.31 -40.06
N ASN A 159 -69.76 -36.47 -40.85
CA ASN A 159 -69.70 -36.00 -42.25
C ASN A 159 -70.64 -36.78 -43.18
N GLU A 160 -70.97 -38.03 -42.86
CA GLU A 160 -71.93 -38.88 -43.58
C GLU A 160 -73.39 -38.73 -43.08
N ASP A 161 -73.67 -37.83 -42.13
CA ASP A 161 -74.97 -37.61 -41.46
C ASP A 161 -75.57 -38.88 -40.79
N ARG A 162 -74.72 -39.82 -40.39
CA ARG A 162 -75.07 -41.09 -39.73
C ARG A 162 -75.06 -40.94 -38.20
N ARG A 163 -76.06 -40.21 -37.69
CA ARG A 163 -76.14 -39.77 -36.28
C ARG A 163 -76.08 -40.91 -35.26
N ASP A 164 -76.84 -41.99 -35.47
CA ASP A 164 -76.88 -43.12 -34.53
C ASP A 164 -75.54 -43.86 -34.42
N ALA A 165 -74.79 -43.94 -35.54
CA ALA A 165 -73.47 -44.58 -35.57
C ALA A 165 -72.40 -43.69 -34.91
N ALA A 166 -72.47 -42.37 -35.12
CA ALA A 166 -71.61 -41.42 -34.43
C ALA A 166 -71.84 -41.42 -32.92
N GLU A 167 -73.10 -41.53 -32.47
CA GLU A 167 -73.46 -41.57 -31.05
C GLU A 167 -72.99 -42.86 -30.35
N GLN A 168 -73.07 -44.01 -31.04
CA GLN A 168 -72.50 -45.26 -30.54
C GLN A 168 -70.98 -45.22 -30.42
N GLU A 169 -70.28 -44.65 -31.41
CA GLU A 169 -68.83 -44.47 -31.34
C GLU A 169 -68.43 -43.42 -30.29
N MET A 170 -69.23 -42.37 -30.05
CA MET A 170 -69.00 -41.43 -28.94
C MET A 170 -69.12 -42.11 -27.57
N LYS A 171 -70.10 -43.00 -27.40
CA LYS A 171 -70.23 -43.79 -26.16
C LYS A 171 -69.04 -44.72 -25.95
N TYR A 172 -68.54 -45.32 -27.04
CA TYR A 172 -67.34 -46.15 -27.01
C TYR A 172 -66.06 -45.32 -26.74
N LEU A 173 -65.95 -44.11 -27.30
CA LEU A 173 -64.87 -43.17 -27.01
C LEU A 173 -64.85 -42.77 -25.53
N HIS A 174 -66.01 -42.50 -24.94
CA HIS A 174 -66.12 -42.19 -23.51
C HIS A 174 -65.64 -43.36 -22.63
N ASP A 175 -66.00 -44.60 -22.99
CA ASP A 175 -65.48 -45.79 -22.31
C ASP A 175 -63.95 -45.93 -22.44
N LEU A 176 -63.38 -45.64 -23.62
CA LEU A 176 -61.92 -45.63 -23.83
C LEU A 176 -61.20 -44.53 -23.02
N GLN A 177 -61.79 -43.34 -22.93
CA GLN A 177 -61.26 -42.21 -22.15
C GLN A 177 -61.31 -42.49 -20.65
N LEU A 178 -62.37 -43.13 -20.15
CA LEU A 178 -62.43 -43.60 -18.76
C LEU A 178 -61.29 -44.58 -18.44
N VAL A 179 -61.01 -45.52 -19.36
CA VAL A 179 -59.89 -46.45 -19.19
C VAL A 179 -58.54 -45.70 -19.21
N GLN A 180 -58.38 -44.68 -20.06
CA GLN A 180 -57.18 -43.84 -20.09
C GLN A 180 -56.99 -43.03 -18.79
N ILE A 181 -58.06 -42.52 -18.19
CA ILE A 181 -58.04 -41.83 -16.89
C ILE A 181 -57.59 -42.80 -15.79
N ILE A 182 -58.17 -44.00 -15.73
CA ILE A 182 -57.81 -45.02 -14.72
C ILE A 182 -56.34 -45.46 -14.90
N ILE A 183 -55.84 -45.57 -16.15
CA ILE A 183 -54.42 -45.83 -16.43
C ILE A 183 -53.54 -44.69 -15.90
N SER A 184 -53.90 -43.45 -16.19
CA SER A 184 -53.14 -42.27 -15.77
C SER A 184 -53.09 -42.15 -14.24
N GLU A 185 -54.21 -42.45 -13.58
CA GLU A 185 -54.33 -42.44 -12.12
C GLU A 185 -53.56 -43.61 -11.48
N ARG A 186 -53.58 -44.80 -12.10
CA ARG A 186 -52.72 -45.92 -11.72
C ARG A 186 -51.24 -45.58 -11.90
N PHE A 187 -50.84 -44.91 -12.97
CA PHE A 187 -49.46 -44.45 -13.15
C PHE A 187 -49.08 -43.44 -12.09
N ARG A 188 -49.89 -42.40 -11.86
CA ARG A 188 -49.66 -41.39 -10.82
C ARG A 188 -49.52 -42.02 -9.43
N ARG A 189 -50.38 -42.96 -9.05
CA ARG A 189 -50.32 -43.63 -7.74
C ARG A 189 -49.23 -44.69 -7.66
N LYS A 190 -48.85 -45.35 -8.76
CA LYS A 190 -47.69 -46.24 -8.80
C LYS A 190 -46.38 -45.46 -8.71
N SER A 191 -46.32 -44.24 -9.25
CA SER A 191 -45.23 -43.30 -9.01
C SER A 191 -45.15 -42.95 -7.53
N ILE A 192 -46.26 -42.61 -6.87
CA ILE A 192 -46.30 -42.24 -5.45
C ILE A 192 -46.00 -43.45 -4.52
N GLY A 193 -46.53 -44.64 -4.83
CA GLY A 193 -46.30 -45.87 -4.06
C GLY A 193 -44.93 -46.55 -4.28
N LEU A 194 -44.15 -46.10 -5.27
CA LEU A 194 -42.73 -46.44 -5.42
C LEU A 194 -41.82 -45.47 -4.64
N ILE A 195 -42.37 -44.37 -4.13
CA ILE A 195 -41.64 -43.28 -3.44
C ILE A 195 -41.73 -43.39 -1.91
N SER A 196 -42.61 -44.23 -1.33
CA SER A 196 -42.84 -44.23 0.12
C SER A 196 -41.77 -44.99 0.94
N ASN A 197 -41.15 -44.22 1.85
CA ASN A 197 -40.22 -44.51 2.96
C ASN A 197 -38.70 -44.41 2.74
N THR A 198 -38.16 -44.50 1.52
CA THR A 198 -36.70 -44.36 1.28
C THR A 198 -36.28 -43.05 0.61
N GLU A 199 -37.12 -42.43 -0.23
CA GLU A 199 -36.75 -41.20 -0.96
C GLU A 199 -37.00 -39.92 -0.15
N GLU A 200 -38.03 -39.85 0.70
CA GLU A 200 -38.26 -38.69 1.59
C GLU A 200 -37.06 -38.39 2.52
N LYS A 201 -36.33 -39.43 2.95
CA LYS A 201 -35.06 -39.27 3.69
C LYS A 201 -33.91 -38.83 2.76
N SER A 202 -33.87 -39.32 1.53
CA SER A 202 -32.82 -38.97 0.55
C SER A 202 -32.95 -37.51 0.09
N GLU A 203 -34.16 -37.06 -0.24
CA GLU A 203 -34.46 -35.70 -0.71
C GLU A 203 -34.27 -34.64 0.40
N ARG A 204 -34.62 -34.97 1.66
CA ARG A 204 -34.31 -34.09 2.81
C ARG A 204 -32.81 -34.01 3.09
N ILE A 205 -32.05 -35.09 2.86
CA ILE A 205 -30.58 -35.08 2.95
C ILE A 205 -29.98 -34.24 1.82
N GLU A 206 -30.50 -34.34 0.60
CA GLU A 206 -30.09 -33.50 -0.54
C GLU A 206 -30.34 -32.01 -0.28
N LEU A 207 -31.51 -31.64 0.26
CA LEU A 207 -31.85 -30.25 0.59
C LEU A 207 -30.91 -29.65 1.65
N ASN A 208 -30.59 -30.40 2.70
CA ASN A 208 -29.65 -29.96 3.74
C ASN A 208 -28.22 -29.80 3.21
N ASN A 209 -27.79 -30.64 2.27
CA ASN A 209 -26.48 -30.52 1.63
C ASN A 209 -26.43 -29.30 0.69
N LEU A 210 -27.54 -28.99 0.00
CA LEU A 210 -27.68 -27.82 -0.86
C LEU A 210 -27.52 -26.51 -0.07
N LEU A 211 -28.10 -26.44 1.13
CA LEU A 211 -28.01 -25.29 2.02
C LEU A 211 -26.59 -25.00 2.50
N HIS A 212 -25.79 -26.04 2.79
CA HIS A 212 -24.38 -25.87 3.16
C HIS A 212 -23.51 -25.38 1.98
N GLN A 213 -23.85 -25.75 0.73
CA GLN A 213 -23.13 -25.27 -0.45
C GLN A 213 -23.32 -23.76 -0.65
N LEU A 214 -24.56 -23.30 -0.51
CA LEU A 214 -24.92 -21.90 -0.78
C LEU A 214 -24.18 -20.88 0.10
N THR A 215 -23.76 -21.25 1.31
CA THR A 215 -23.06 -20.33 2.23
C THR A 215 -21.62 -20.01 1.82
N GLU A 216 -20.97 -20.90 1.06
CA GLU A 216 -19.56 -20.71 0.64
C GLU A 216 -19.42 -20.16 -0.79
N MET A 217 -20.54 -20.04 -1.53
CA MET A 217 -20.52 -19.64 -2.93
C MET A 217 -20.58 -18.11 -3.08
N PRO A 218 -19.73 -17.52 -3.94
CA PRO A 218 -19.86 -16.13 -4.35
C PRO A 218 -21.12 -15.92 -5.19
N GLU A 219 -21.48 -14.67 -5.46
CA GLU A 219 -22.57 -14.34 -6.38
C GLU A 219 -22.20 -14.73 -7.82
N CYS A 220 -22.56 -15.96 -8.21
CA CYS A 220 -22.31 -16.54 -9.52
C CYS A 220 -23.54 -17.27 -10.07
N ALA A 221 -23.51 -17.64 -11.35
CA ALA A 221 -24.57 -18.38 -12.03
C ALA A 221 -24.92 -19.68 -11.30
N GLU A 222 -23.91 -20.42 -10.83
CA GLU A 222 -24.08 -21.67 -10.10
C GLU A 222 -24.88 -21.46 -8.81
N LYS A 223 -24.55 -20.42 -8.03
CA LYS A 223 -25.24 -20.10 -6.77
C LYS A 223 -26.72 -19.80 -7.03
N THR A 224 -27.00 -18.90 -7.98
CA THR A 224 -28.38 -18.51 -8.29
C THR A 224 -29.20 -19.69 -8.83
N LEU A 225 -28.58 -20.60 -9.60
CA LEU A 225 -29.20 -21.87 -10.04
C LEU A 225 -29.50 -22.80 -8.86
N MET A 226 -28.57 -22.93 -7.91
CA MET A 226 -28.77 -23.73 -6.71
C MET A 226 -29.86 -23.16 -5.81
N GLU A 227 -29.96 -21.83 -5.67
CA GLU A 227 -31.06 -21.18 -4.95
C GLU A 227 -32.42 -21.43 -5.61
N LEU A 228 -32.47 -21.45 -6.95
CA LEU A 228 -33.68 -21.81 -7.68
C LEU A 228 -34.06 -23.28 -7.45
N LEU A 229 -33.09 -24.20 -7.52
CA LEU A 229 -33.32 -25.61 -7.20
C LEU A 229 -33.85 -25.77 -5.78
N GLU A 230 -33.21 -25.13 -4.80
CA GLU A 230 -33.60 -25.14 -3.40
C GLU A 230 -35.05 -24.70 -3.20
N TYR A 231 -35.44 -23.59 -3.83
CA TYR A 231 -36.80 -23.06 -3.81
C TYR A 231 -37.81 -24.08 -4.35
N PHE A 232 -37.54 -24.70 -5.50
CA PHE A 232 -38.47 -25.66 -6.12
C PHE A 232 -38.50 -27.00 -5.39
N TYR A 233 -37.39 -27.45 -4.79
CA TYR A 233 -37.37 -28.63 -3.92
C TYR A 233 -38.21 -28.41 -2.66
N ARG A 234 -38.11 -27.25 -2.01
CA ARG A 234 -38.98 -26.90 -0.87
C ARG A 234 -40.45 -26.89 -1.24
N ARG A 235 -40.78 -26.40 -2.44
CA ARG A 235 -42.15 -26.34 -2.96
C ARG A 235 -42.70 -27.73 -3.29
N LEU A 236 -41.86 -28.66 -3.73
CA LEU A 236 -42.23 -30.06 -3.94
C LEU A 236 -42.52 -30.79 -2.61
N LEU A 237 -41.75 -30.48 -1.56
CA LEU A 237 -41.86 -31.12 -0.24
C LEU A 237 -42.98 -30.54 0.65
N ASN A 238 -43.49 -29.35 0.34
CA ASN A 238 -44.54 -28.67 1.09
C ASN A 238 -45.72 -28.29 0.17
N ASP A 239 -46.77 -29.09 0.16
CA ASP A 239 -48.00 -28.88 -0.66
C ASP A 239 -48.82 -27.62 -0.30
N ASN A 240 -48.34 -26.74 0.59
CA ASN A 240 -49.10 -25.63 1.19
C ASN A 240 -48.38 -24.27 1.19
N THR A 241 -47.83 -23.82 0.05
CA THR A 241 -47.50 -22.39 -0.11
C THR A 241 -48.26 -21.78 -1.29
N ASN A 242 -49.44 -21.24 -0.99
CA ASN A 242 -50.23 -20.36 -1.85
C ASN A 242 -49.56 -18.97 -2.00
N GLU A 243 -48.30 -18.92 -2.46
CA GLU A 243 -47.65 -17.66 -2.83
C GLU A 243 -47.37 -17.60 -4.33
N THR A 244 -48.12 -16.72 -4.99
CA THR A 244 -47.89 -16.21 -6.33
C THR A 244 -46.60 -15.39 -6.35
N MET A 245 -45.46 -16.04 -6.56
CA MET A 245 -44.14 -15.39 -6.65
C MET A 245 -43.47 -15.53 -8.04
N SER A 246 -44.26 -15.69 -9.11
CA SER A 246 -43.76 -15.88 -10.48
C SER A 246 -42.81 -14.77 -10.96
N ASN A 247 -43.00 -13.53 -10.48
CA ASN A 247 -42.14 -12.40 -10.82
C ASN A 247 -40.74 -12.48 -10.19
N SER A 248 -40.63 -12.97 -8.94
CA SER A 248 -39.34 -13.15 -8.27
C SER A 248 -38.51 -14.27 -8.90
N ILE A 249 -39.17 -15.36 -9.32
CA ILE A 249 -38.52 -16.49 -10.00
C ILE A 249 -38.01 -16.05 -11.37
N ARG A 250 -38.82 -15.31 -12.14
CA ARG A 250 -38.40 -14.75 -13.43
C ARG A 250 -37.22 -13.79 -13.28
N SER A 251 -37.22 -12.93 -12.26
CA SER A 251 -36.07 -12.08 -11.93
C SER A 251 -34.79 -12.89 -11.68
N LYS A 252 -34.85 -13.94 -10.86
CA LYS A 252 -33.70 -14.84 -10.62
C LYS A 252 -33.27 -15.60 -11.88
N LEU A 253 -34.19 -15.99 -12.76
CA LEU A 253 -33.84 -16.61 -14.04
C LEU A 253 -33.14 -15.64 -14.99
N THR A 254 -33.57 -14.38 -15.04
CA THR A 254 -32.87 -13.33 -15.79
C THR A 254 -31.48 -13.07 -15.21
N GLN A 255 -31.35 -13.08 -13.88
CA GLN A 255 -30.06 -12.98 -13.19
C GLN A 255 -29.14 -14.16 -13.57
N VAL A 256 -29.62 -15.40 -13.50
CA VAL A 256 -28.88 -16.59 -13.95
C VAL A 256 -28.45 -16.45 -15.40
N GLN A 257 -29.35 -16.00 -16.28
CA GLN A 257 -29.03 -15.84 -17.71
C GLN A 257 -27.92 -14.79 -17.92
N SER A 258 -27.99 -13.65 -17.23
CA SER A 258 -26.94 -12.63 -17.30
C SER A 258 -25.62 -13.13 -16.72
N GLN A 259 -25.64 -13.84 -15.58
CA GLN A 259 -24.45 -14.42 -14.98
C GLN A 259 -23.82 -15.48 -15.90
N LEU A 260 -24.61 -16.36 -16.52
CA LEU A 260 -24.12 -17.36 -17.49
C LEU A 260 -23.52 -16.73 -18.75
N GLN A 261 -24.08 -15.61 -19.23
CA GLN A 261 -23.51 -14.86 -20.34
C GLN A 261 -22.19 -14.20 -19.95
N ASN A 262 -22.16 -13.57 -18.78
CA ASN A 262 -20.98 -12.92 -18.27
C ASN A 262 -19.87 -13.95 -18.07
N GLU A 263 -20.14 -15.06 -17.36
CA GLU A 263 -19.18 -16.15 -17.07
C GLU A 263 -18.78 -17.01 -18.28
N ASP A 264 -19.23 -16.66 -19.51
CA ASP A 264 -18.96 -17.42 -20.75
C ASP A 264 -19.40 -18.89 -20.70
N LEU A 265 -20.47 -19.16 -19.94
CA LEU A 265 -21.07 -20.49 -19.75
C LEU A 265 -22.34 -20.68 -20.58
N LEU A 266 -22.89 -19.63 -21.18
CA LEU A 266 -24.13 -19.71 -21.94
C LEU A 266 -23.93 -20.43 -23.28
N SER A 267 -24.39 -21.67 -23.36
CA SER A 267 -24.52 -22.41 -24.62
C SER A 267 -25.95 -22.35 -25.17
N LYS A 268 -26.10 -22.59 -26.48
CA LYS A 268 -27.42 -22.68 -27.13
C LYS A 268 -28.34 -23.72 -26.48
N GLN A 269 -27.76 -24.79 -25.92
CA GLN A 269 -28.52 -25.81 -25.18
C GLN A 269 -29.08 -25.26 -23.86
N ILE A 270 -28.27 -24.50 -23.10
CA ILE A 270 -28.69 -23.87 -21.85
C ILE A 270 -29.76 -22.81 -22.13
N GLU A 271 -29.58 -22.01 -23.19
CA GLU A 271 -30.54 -20.98 -23.59
C GLU A 271 -31.92 -21.58 -23.90
N MET A 272 -31.97 -22.67 -24.67
CA MET A 272 -33.23 -23.40 -24.94
C MET A 272 -33.88 -23.92 -23.65
N LYS A 273 -33.09 -24.39 -22.68
CA LYS A 273 -33.59 -24.92 -21.40
C LYS A 273 -34.12 -23.83 -20.47
N LEU A 274 -33.46 -22.66 -20.42
CA LEU A 274 -33.96 -21.50 -19.70
C LEU A 274 -35.27 -20.97 -20.32
N GLN A 275 -35.39 -20.97 -21.64
CA GLN A 275 -36.64 -20.64 -22.33
C GLN A 275 -37.77 -21.64 -22.02
N GLU A 276 -37.44 -22.92 -21.95
CA GLU A 276 -38.38 -23.97 -21.55
C GLU A 276 -38.87 -23.76 -20.11
N ILE A 277 -37.97 -23.52 -19.16
CA ILE A 277 -38.32 -23.19 -17.77
C ILE A 277 -39.24 -21.96 -17.71
N ASN A 278 -38.92 -20.90 -18.43
CA ASN A 278 -39.73 -19.68 -18.47
C ASN A 278 -41.16 -19.94 -18.98
N ARG A 279 -41.34 -20.84 -19.95
CA ARG A 279 -42.68 -21.25 -20.43
C ARG A 279 -43.42 -22.12 -19.41
N THR A 280 -42.70 -22.96 -18.67
CA THR A 280 -43.30 -23.92 -17.74
C THR A 280 -43.66 -23.31 -16.38
N ILE A 281 -43.06 -22.18 -15.99
CA ILE A 281 -43.44 -21.44 -14.78
C ILE A 281 -44.94 -21.12 -14.75
N ASP A 282 -45.52 -20.76 -15.89
CA ASP A 282 -46.94 -20.40 -15.98
C ASP A 282 -47.86 -21.60 -15.78
N ASN A 283 -47.37 -22.81 -16.08
CA ASN A 283 -48.10 -24.07 -15.91
C ASN A 283 -47.89 -24.71 -14.51
N GLN A 284 -47.06 -24.10 -13.65
CA GLN A 284 -46.72 -24.59 -12.30
C GLN A 284 -46.21 -26.04 -12.20
N ASP A 285 -45.71 -26.60 -13.29
CA ASP A 285 -45.14 -27.96 -13.32
C ASP A 285 -43.72 -27.95 -12.70
N CYS A 286 -43.66 -28.10 -11.39
CA CYS A 286 -42.42 -28.09 -10.62
C CYS A 286 -41.47 -29.22 -11.04
N SER A 287 -42.00 -30.38 -11.44
CA SER A 287 -41.20 -31.52 -11.92
C SER A 287 -40.40 -31.19 -13.18
N VAL A 288 -41.04 -30.57 -14.17
CA VAL A 288 -40.36 -30.18 -15.43
C VAL A 288 -39.36 -29.05 -15.18
N ILE A 289 -39.67 -28.11 -14.27
CA ILE A 289 -38.73 -27.04 -13.88
C ILE A 289 -37.50 -27.63 -13.21
N LEU A 290 -37.67 -28.48 -12.18
CA LEU A 290 -36.57 -29.16 -11.49
C LEU A 290 -35.73 -30.00 -12.46
N TYR A 291 -36.37 -30.71 -13.39
CA TYR A 291 -35.66 -31.49 -14.42
C TYR A 291 -34.77 -30.60 -15.28
N ASN A 292 -35.30 -29.48 -15.79
CA ASN A 292 -34.54 -28.58 -16.65
C ASN A 292 -33.46 -27.80 -15.87
N LEU A 293 -33.71 -27.38 -14.63
CA LEU A 293 -32.69 -26.75 -13.75
C LEU A 293 -31.54 -27.71 -13.46
N ASN A 294 -31.83 -28.97 -13.12
CA ASN A 294 -30.80 -29.99 -12.91
C ASN A 294 -30.00 -30.29 -14.19
N LYS A 295 -30.65 -30.21 -15.37
CA LYS A 295 -29.94 -30.34 -16.66
C LYS A 295 -28.99 -29.17 -16.92
N ILE A 296 -29.41 -27.94 -16.60
CA ILE A 296 -28.53 -26.77 -16.71
C ILE A 296 -27.37 -26.90 -15.72
N LEU A 297 -27.66 -27.27 -14.47
CA LEU A 297 -26.64 -27.48 -13.45
C LEU A 297 -25.59 -28.51 -13.91
N LYS A 298 -26.01 -29.64 -14.51
CA LYS A 298 -25.08 -30.64 -15.06
C LYS A 298 -24.23 -30.15 -16.24
N LEU A 299 -24.64 -29.10 -16.95
CA LEU A 299 -23.85 -28.49 -18.02
C LEU A 299 -22.81 -27.50 -17.48
N ILE A 300 -23.13 -26.79 -16.39
CA ILE A 300 -22.21 -25.85 -15.74
C ILE A 300 -21.32 -26.50 -14.65
N ARG A 301 -21.77 -27.65 -14.14
CA ARG A 301 -21.10 -28.46 -13.11
C ARG A 301 -21.24 -29.94 -13.49
N PRO A 302 -20.36 -30.45 -14.39
CA PRO A 302 -20.47 -31.80 -14.92
C PRO A 302 -20.21 -32.90 -13.89
N LEU A 303 -19.48 -32.58 -12.81
CA LEU A 303 -19.24 -33.49 -11.68
C LEU A 303 -19.66 -32.85 -10.36
N ASN A 304 -20.39 -33.60 -9.55
CA ASN A 304 -20.69 -33.19 -8.18
C ASN A 304 -19.60 -33.61 -7.19
N LEU A 305 -18.63 -32.71 -6.94
CA LEU A 305 -17.50 -32.97 -6.04
C LEU A 305 -17.91 -33.40 -4.62
N GLN A 306 -18.95 -32.78 -4.07
CA GLN A 306 -19.40 -33.11 -2.71
C GLN A 306 -20.00 -34.51 -2.61
N GLU A 307 -20.64 -34.97 -3.69
CA GLU A 307 -21.16 -36.32 -3.74
C GLU A 307 -20.01 -37.34 -3.77
N ILE A 308 -18.97 -37.06 -4.56
CA ILE A 308 -17.73 -37.85 -4.61
C ILE A 308 -17.08 -37.87 -3.22
N GLU A 309 -16.92 -36.72 -2.58
CA GLU A 309 -16.34 -36.60 -1.23
C GLU A 309 -17.14 -37.41 -0.20
N ARG A 310 -18.47 -37.33 -0.25
CA ARG A 310 -19.36 -38.10 0.63
C ARG A 310 -19.17 -39.61 0.46
N TYR A 311 -19.09 -40.09 -0.78
CA TYR A 311 -18.87 -41.52 -1.06
C TYR A 311 -17.46 -41.98 -0.65
N ILE A 312 -16.43 -41.15 -0.86
CA ILE A 312 -15.07 -41.43 -0.40
C ILE A 312 -15.01 -41.46 1.13
N LYS A 313 -15.65 -40.51 1.82
CA LYS A 313 -15.71 -40.48 3.29
C LYS A 313 -16.36 -41.72 3.89
N ARG A 314 -17.41 -42.26 3.23
CA ARG A 314 -17.98 -43.57 3.60
C ARG A 314 -16.99 -44.71 3.37
N SER A 315 -16.24 -44.67 2.26
CA SER A 315 -15.21 -45.67 1.98
C SER A 315 -14.03 -45.61 2.98
N GLU A 316 -13.69 -44.43 3.49
CA GLU A 316 -12.69 -44.25 4.55
C GLU A 316 -13.16 -44.83 5.89
N GLN A 317 -14.46 -44.74 6.21
CA GLN A 317 -15.03 -45.44 7.37
C GLN A 317 -14.84 -46.95 7.24
N THR A 318 -15.09 -47.51 6.05
CA THR A 318 -14.77 -48.92 5.76
C THR A 318 -13.28 -49.20 5.87
N ALA A 319 -12.42 -48.35 5.33
CA ALA A 319 -10.96 -48.51 5.36
C ALA A 319 -10.45 -48.70 6.80
N ASN A 320 -11.02 -47.97 7.76
CA ASN A 320 -10.67 -48.12 9.17
C ASN A 320 -11.06 -49.48 9.77
N LEU A 321 -12.11 -50.13 9.27
CA LEU A 321 -12.53 -51.46 9.73
C LEU A 321 -11.60 -52.58 9.23
N ILE A 322 -10.97 -52.39 8.07
CA ILE A 322 -10.10 -53.38 7.41
C ILE A 322 -8.61 -53.06 7.51
N ARG A 323 -8.24 -51.92 8.10
CA ARG A 323 -6.86 -51.48 8.29
C ARG A 323 -6.02 -52.53 9.00
N ASP A 324 -4.84 -52.81 8.45
CA ASP A 324 -3.87 -53.79 8.98
C ASP A 324 -4.41 -55.23 9.08
N LYS A 325 -5.51 -55.55 8.38
CA LYS A 325 -6.10 -56.91 8.35
C LYS A 325 -5.84 -57.61 7.03
N ASP A 326 -5.88 -58.95 7.08
CA ASP A 326 -5.87 -59.81 5.90
C ASP A 326 -7.31 -59.95 5.39
N ILE A 327 -7.57 -59.56 4.13
CA ILE A 327 -8.93 -59.53 3.57
C ILE A 327 -9.05 -60.32 2.27
N ILE A 328 -10.28 -60.74 1.95
CA ILE A 328 -10.65 -61.35 0.68
C ILE A 328 -11.58 -60.41 -0.07
N LEU A 329 -11.12 -59.92 -1.22
CA LEU A 329 -11.87 -59.00 -2.07
C LEU A 329 -12.62 -59.76 -3.16
N LEU A 330 -13.94 -59.57 -3.25
CA LEU A 330 -14.71 -60.10 -4.38
C LEU A 330 -14.74 -59.10 -5.53
N ILE A 331 -14.29 -59.55 -6.69
CA ILE A 331 -14.23 -58.73 -7.92
C ILE A 331 -15.08 -59.39 -8.99
N GLY A 332 -15.79 -58.58 -9.74
CA GLY A 332 -16.61 -59.03 -10.87
C GLY A 332 -17.50 -57.92 -11.36
N ILE A 333 -17.93 -58.01 -12.61
CA ILE A 333 -18.88 -57.08 -13.22
C ILE A 333 -20.23 -57.10 -12.48
N THR A 334 -21.07 -56.10 -12.70
CA THR A 334 -22.43 -56.05 -12.13
C THR A 334 -23.20 -57.31 -12.55
N GLY A 335 -23.89 -57.95 -11.60
CA GLY A 335 -24.61 -59.21 -11.86
C GLY A 335 -23.77 -60.50 -11.87
N SER A 336 -22.44 -60.42 -11.66
CA SER A 336 -21.55 -61.59 -11.50
C SER A 336 -21.82 -62.46 -10.28
N GLY A 337 -22.65 -61.98 -9.34
CA GLY A 337 -23.05 -62.72 -8.15
C GLY A 337 -22.21 -62.48 -6.89
N LYS A 338 -21.49 -61.34 -6.79
CA LYS A 338 -20.66 -60.97 -5.61
C LYS A 338 -21.44 -60.99 -4.29
N SER A 339 -22.46 -60.14 -4.17
CA SER A 339 -23.28 -60.04 -2.96
C SER A 339 -23.99 -61.35 -2.62
N THR A 340 -24.48 -62.08 -3.64
CA THR A 340 -25.06 -63.43 -3.47
C THR A 340 -24.03 -64.44 -2.96
N THR A 341 -22.78 -64.37 -3.45
CA THR A 341 -21.69 -65.24 -3.02
C THR A 341 -21.30 -64.94 -1.56
N ILE A 342 -21.27 -63.68 -1.13
CA ILE A 342 -21.00 -63.33 0.27
C ILE A 342 -22.11 -63.84 1.20
N GLN A 343 -23.37 -63.67 0.81
CA GLN A 343 -24.50 -64.24 1.56
C GLN A 343 -24.39 -65.76 1.67
N PHE A 344 -23.97 -66.44 0.60
CA PHE A 344 -23.72 -67.88 0.63
C PHE A 344 -22.53 -68.26 1.52
N LEU A 345 -21.39 -67.57 1.42
CA LEU A 345 -20.17 -67.87 2.19
C LEU A 345 -20.34 -67.64 3.70
N THR A 346 -21.26 -66.77 4.11
CA THR A 346 -21.62 -66.55 5.52
C THR A 346 -22.51 -67.66 6.11
N GLY A 347 -22.86 -68.68 5.33
CA GLY A 347 -23.73 -69.77 5.78
C GLY A 347 -25.23 -69.46 5.71
N THR A 348 -25.62 -68.34 5.07
CA THR A 348 -27.04 -68.00 4.90
C THR A 348 -27.70 -69.00 3.94
N LYS A 349 -28.86 -69.56 4.33
CA LYS A 349 -29.63 -70.43 3.43
C LYS A 349 -30.22 -69.60 2.30
N MET A 350 -30.07 -70.08 1.06
CA MET A 350 -30.51 -69.39 -0.15
C MET A 350 -31.62 -70.17 -0.85
N LYS A 351 -32.56 -69.46 -1.47
CA LYS A 351 -33.64 -70.03 -2.30
C LYS A 351 -33.82 -69.28 -3.61
N GLU A 352 -34.31 -69.98 -4.62
CA GLU A 352 -34.73 -69.38 -5.89
C GLU A 352 -36.18 -68.88 -5.79
N THR A 353 -36.43 -67.63 -6.17
CA THR A 353 -37.75 -66.98 -6.18
C THR A 353 -38.02 -66.35 -7.54
N ARG A 354 -39.30 -66.17 -7.90
CA ARG A 354 -39.69 -65.43 -9.11
C ARG A 354 -40.10 -64.02 -8.74
N VAL A 355 -39.41 -63.03 -9.30
CA VAL A 355 -39.67 -61.60 -9.05
C VAL A 355 -40.17 -60.94 -10.32
N GLU A 356 -41.28 -60.20 -10.22
CA GLU A 356 -41.82 -59.42 -11.33
C GLU A 356 -41.00 -58.13 -11.51
N ILE A 357 -40.41 -57.95 -12.68
CA ILE A 357 -39.56 -56.78 -13.01
C ILE A 357 -40.28 -55.75 -13.89
N TYR A 358 -41.26 -56.18 -14.69
CA TYR A 358 -42.19 -55.35 -15.45
C TYR A 358 -43.55 -56.06 -15.45
N PRO A 359 -44.68 -55.36 -15.72
CA PRO A 359 -45.98 -56.01 -15.79
C PRO A 359 -45.93 -57.24 -16.70
N SER A 360 -46.23 -58.42 -16.14
CA SER A 360 -46.19 -59.72 -16.85
C SER A 360 -44.81 -60.26 -17.24
N LYS A 361 -43.70 -59.71 -16.72
CA LYS A 361 -42.33 -60.19 -16.95
C LYS A 361 -41.68 -60.59 -15.62
N PHE A 362 -41.36 -61.87 -15.47
CA PHE A 362 -40.76 -62.44 -14.26
C PHE A 362 -39.31 -62.86 -14.50
N LEU A 363 -38.43 -62.55 -13.55
CA LEU A 363 -37.06 -63.06 -13.49
C LEU A 363 -36.92 -64.04 -12.33
N LYS A 364 -36.11 -65.08 -12.54
CA LYS A 364 -35.64 -65.96 -11.48
C LYS A 364 -34.53 -65.24 -10.71
N HIS A 365 -34.69 -65.11 -9.40
CA HIS A 365 -33.76 -64.42 -8.50
C HIS A 365 -33.43 -65.29 -7.29
N ILE A 366 -32.15 -65.36 -6.92
CA ILE A 366 -31.71 -66.07 -5.71
C ILE A 366 -31.73 -65.09 -4.53
N THR A 367 -32.49 -65.42 -3.49
CA THR A 367 -32.65 -64.60 -2.28
C THR A 367 -32.48 -65.45 -1.02
N THR A 368 -32.40 -64.83 0.15
CA THR A 368 -32.22 -65.49 1.43
C THR A 368 -33.49 -66.24 1.85
N ASP A 369 -33.33 -67.43 2.43
CA ASP A 369 -34.41 -68.25 2.99
C ASP A 369 -34.48 -68.14 4.51
N GLY A 370 -35.05 -67.03 4.99
CA GLY A 370 -35.20 -66.71 6.42
C GLY A 370 -34.52 -65.40 6.83
N PRO A 371 -34.56 -65.03 8.14
CA PRO A 371 -33.92 -63.83 8.66
C PRO A 371 -32.38 -63.95 8.62
N ILE A 372 -31.73 -62.84 8.27
CA ILE A 372 -30.27 -62.72 8.20
C ILE A 372 -29.69 -62.74 9.62
N VAL A 373 -28.79 -63.71 9.90
CA VAL A 373 -28.21 -63.91 11.25
C VAL A 373 -26.96 -63.05 11.48
N ASN A 374 -26.19 -62.75 10.44
CA ASN A 374 -24.97 -61.94 10.53
C ASN A 374 -25.29 -60.45 10.35
N SER A 375 -25.00 -59.63 11.36
CA SER A 375 -25.26 -58.19 11.32
C SER A 375 -24.47 -57.44 10.25
N GLY A 376 -23.33 -57.99 9.78
CA GLY A 376 -22.55 -57.41 8.68
C GLY A 376 -23.23 -57.51 7.31
N LEU A 377 -24.31 -58.27 7.19
CA LEU A 377 -25.07 -58.45 5.94
C LEU A 377 -26.26 -57.50 5.80
N ILE A 378 -26.55 -56.66 6.80
CA ILE A 378 -27.70 -55.73 6.79
C ILE A 378 -27.64 -54.80 5.56
N ASP A 379 -26.44 -54.39 5.16
CA ASP A 379 -26.20 -53.52 4.02
C ASP A 379 -25.90 -54.27 2.71
N VAL A 380 -25.82 -55.60 2.72
CA VAL A 380 -25.56 -56.44 1.53
C VAL A 380 -26.88 -56.92 0.93
N LYS A 381 -27.40 -56.19 -0.06
CA LYS A 381 -28.68 -56.49 -0.73
C LYS A 381 -28.48 -57.16 -2.08
N SER A 382 -29.29 -58.19 -2.38
CA SER A 382 -29.34 -58.82 -3.70
C SER A 382 -30.55 -58.31 -4.50
N SER A 383 -30.31 -57.65 -5.63
CA SER A 383 -31.37 -57.12 -6.51
C SER A 383 -31.63 -58.04 -7.71
N PRO A 384 -32.90 -58.21 -8.14
CA PRO A 384 -33.26 -58.91 -9.38
C PRO A 384 -33.01 -58.06 -10.63
N LEU A 385 -32.72 -56.76 -10.48
CA LEU A 385 -32.38 -55.84 -11.56
C LEU A 385 -30.85 -55.72 -11.67
N SER A 386 -30.33 -55.58 -12.89
CA SER A 386 -28.91 -55.35 -13.16
C SER A 386 -28.46 -53.92 -12.78
N LYS A 387 -28.73 -53.49 -11.55
CA LYS A 387 -28.30 -52.21 -10.97
C LYS A 387 -27.39 -52.49 -9.78
N SER A 388 -26.27 -51.77 -9.69
CA SER A 388 -25.35 -51.90 -8.55
C SER A 388 -25.94 -51.20 -7.33
N GLU A 389 -26.49 -51.98 -6.40
CA GLU A 389 -26.96 -51.49 -5.09
C GLU A 389 -25.78 -51.16 -4.15
N THR A 390 -24.66 -51.89 -4.30
CA THR A 390 -23.42 -51.67 -3.54
C THR A 390 -22.67 -50.46 -4.11
N ARG A 391 -22.56 -49.39 -3.33
CA ARG A 391 -21.91 -48.10 -3.70
C ARG A 391 -20.60 -47.81 -2.94
N PHE A 392 -20.10 -48.76 -2.16
CA PHE A 392 -18.85 -48.67 -1.41
C PHE A 392 -18.44 -50.07 -0.98
N LEU A 393 -17.17 -50.24 -0.57
CA LEU A 393 -16.67 -51.50 -0.06
C LEU A 393 -17.42 -51.86 1.25
N ILE A 394 -17.97 -53.08 1.35
CA ILE A 394 -18.65 -53.57 2.55
C ILE A 394 -17.88 -54.78 3.10
N PRO A 395 -17.22 -54.67 4.27
CA PRO A 395 -16.53 -55.78 4.88
C PRO A 395 -17.51 -56.64 5.70
N VAL A 396 -17.46 -57.95 5.49
CA VAL A 396 -18.27 -58.95 6.20
C VAL A 396 -17.35 -59.96 6.86
N THR A 397 -17.41 -60.05 8.19
CA THR A 397 -16.65 -61.04 8.95
C THR A 397 -17.38 -62.38 8.96
N ILE A 398 -16.66 -63.44 8.62
CA ILE A 398 -17.12 -64.84 8.65
C ILE A 398 -16.37 -65.55 9.78
N SER A 399 -17.11 -66.07 10.76
CA SER A 399 -16.54 -66.90 11.82
C SER A 399 -16.35 -68.32 11.30
N LEU A 400 -15.11 -68.82 11.28
CA LEU A 400 -14.85 -70.20 10.85
C LEU A 400 -15.41 -71.23 11.82
N LYS A 401 -15.66 -70.83 13.07
CA LYS A 401 -16.33 -71.63 14.08
C LYS A 401 -17.72 -72.09 13.63
N ASP A 402 -18.45 -71.22 12.91
CA ASP A 402 -19.81 -71.50 12.46
C ASP A 402 -19.85 -72.50 11.29
N ILE A 403 -18.72 -72.68 10.59
CA ILE A 403 -18.63 -73.47 9.35
C ILE A 403 -17.90 -74.81 9.59
N PHE A 404 -16.76 -74.77 10.28
CA PHE A 404 -15.96 -75.96 10.59
C PHE A 404 -16.25 -76.53 11.99
N GLY A 405 -16.79 -75.73 12.92
CA GLY A 405 -17.09 -76.15 14.29
C GLY A 405 -16.11 -75.59 15.32
N SER A 406 -16.25 -75.99 16.59
CA SER A 406 -15.60 -75.35 17.74
C SER A 406 -14.07 -75.39 17.79
N TYR A 407 -13.41 -76.14 16.89
CA TYR A 407 -11.95 -76.28 16.85
C TYR A 407 -11.24 -75.20 16.02
N GLU A 408 -11.98 -74.42 15.23
CA GLU A 408 -11.45 -73.37 14.35
C GLU A 408 -11.87 -71.98 14.90
N THR A 409 -10.96 -71.23 15.53
CA THR A 409 -11.27 -69.91 16.14
C THR A 409 -10.93 -68.72 15.25
N ASN A 410 -10.42 -68.98 14.05
CA ASN A 410 -10.01 -67.92 13.13
C ASN A 410 -11.24 -67.30 12.44
N GLU A 411 -11.08 -66.06 12.00
CA GLU A 411 -12.09 -65.32 11.25
C GLU A 411 -11.53 -64.94 9.88
N ILE A 412 -12.41 -64.81 8.89
CA ILE A 412 -12.07 -64.33 7.56
C ILE A 412 -12.90 -63.08 7.29
N ILE A 413 -12.28 -62.04 6.74
CA ILE A 413 -12.97 -60.83 6.32
C ILE A 413 -13.14 -60.86 4.82
N VAL A 414 -14.37 -60.86 4.36
CA VAL A 414 -14.74 -60.87 2.95
C VAL A 414 -15.37 -59.55 2.59
N CYS A 415 -14.87 -58.88 1.56
CA CYS A 415 -15.34 -57.55 1.15
C CYS A 415 -16.16 -57.62 -0.14
N ASP A 416 -17.40 -57.11 -0.10
CA ASP A 416 -18.20 -56.84 -1.30
C ASP A 416 -17.70 -55.55 -1.95
N ALA A 417 -17.18 -55.64 -3.17
CA ALA A 417 -16.81 -54.47 -3.94
C ALA A 417 -18.01 -54.00 -4.81
N PRO A 418 -18.17 -52.69 -5.05
CA PRO A 418 -19.09 -52.20 -6.05
C PRO A 418 -18.76 -52.77 -7.44
N GLY A 419 -19.74 -52.78 -8.36
CA GLY A 419 -19.46 -53.10 -9.76
C GLY A 419 -18.54 -52.05 -10.38
N PHE A 420 -17.40 -52.47 -10.92
CA PHE A 420 -16.47 -51.60 -11.64
C PHE A 420 -16.94 -51.40 -13.09
N GLY A 421 -17.05 -50.15 -13.55
CA GLY A 421 -17.34 -49.81 -14.95
C GLY A 421 -18.81 -49.89 -15.38
N ASP A 422 -19.75 -50.08 -14.45
CA ASP A 422 -21.19 -50.19 -14.74
C ASP A 422 -22.01 -49.57 -13.59
N THR A 423 -21.85 -48.24 -13.39
CA THR A 423 -22.50 -47.47 -12.32
C THR A 423 -23.45 -46.41 -12.88
N GLU A 424 -24.46 -46.00 -12.09
CA GLU A 424 -25.53 -45.09 -12.51
C GLU A 424 -25.06 -43.64 -12.80
N SER A 425 -23.86 -43.26 -12.35
CA SER A 425 -23.32 -41.89 -12.45
C SER A 425 -21.79 -41.88 -12.45
N PRO A 426 -21.13 -40.97 -13.19
CA PRO A 426 -19.69 -40.80 -13.14
C PRO A 426 -19.11 -40.52 -11.74
N GLU A 427 -19.86 -39.81 -10.89
CA GLU A 427 -19.47 -39.51 -9.51
C GLU A 427 -19.31 -40.79 -8.67
N THR A 428 -20.29 -41.69 -8.79
CA THR A 428 -20.26 -43.00 -8.13
C THR A 428 -19.09 -43.85 -8.64
N ASP A 429 -18.79 -43.83 -9.95
CA ASP A 429 -17.65 -44.57 -10.52
C ASP A 429 -16.31 -44.06 -10.00
N ILE A 430 -16.10 -42.73 -10.01
CA ILE A 430 -14.89 -42.09 -9.48
C ILE A 430 -14.74 -42.39 -8.00
N ALA A 431 -15.81 -42.20 -7.21
CA ALA A 431 -15.75 -42.43 -5.77
C ALA A 431 -15.54 -43.89 -5.40
N ASN A 432 -16.14 -44.83 -6.14
CA ASN A 432 -15.91 -46.26 -5.96
C ASN A 432 -14.46 -46.62 -6.26
N CYS A 433 -13.93 -46.17 -7.39
CA CYS A 433 -12.55 -46.46 -7.77
C CYS A 433 -11.55 -45.84 -6.76
N VAL A 434 -11.71 -44.57 -6.39
CA VAL A 434 -10.82 -43.91 -5.41
C VAL A 434 -10.99 -44.52 -4.02
N GLY A 435 -12.23 -44.68 -3.57
CA GLY A 435 -12.57 -45.15 -2.24
C GLY A 435 -12.18 -46.60 -1.99
N VAL A 436 -12.44 -47.51 -2.95
CA VAL A 436 -12.05 -48.92 -2.84
C VAL A 436 -10.53 -49.05 -2.84
N ILE A 437 -9.81 -48.41 -3.79
CA ILE A 437 -8.35 -48.49 -3.82
C ILE A 437 -7.74 -48.00 -2.51
N ARG A 438 -8.14 -46.80 -2.02
CA ARG A 438 -7.63 -46.28 -0.74
C ARG A 438 -7.90 -47.21 0.44
N ALA A 439 -9.08 -47.84 0.46
CA ALA A 439 -9.43 -48.79 1.51
C ALA A 439 -8.53 -50.04 1.45
N LEU A 440 -8.26 -50.56 0.25
CA LEU A 440 -7.38 -51.72 0.04
C LEU A 440 -5.93 -51.42 0.40
N GLN A 441 -5.44 -50.22 0.08
CA GLN A 441 -4.07 -49.79 0.41
C GLN A 441 -3.79 -49.75 1.92
N CYS A 442 -4.83 -49.66 2.76
CA CYS A 442 -4.69 -49.68 4.22
C CYS A 442 -4.64 -51.10 4.81
N CYS A 443 -4.86 -52.15 4.01
CA CYS A 443 -4.88 -53.54 4.48
C CYS A 443 -3.47 -54.10 4.66
N LYS A 444 -3.33 -55.15 5.47
CA LYS A 444 -2.07 -55.89 5.62
C LYS A 444 -1.80 -56.79 4.41
N SER A 445 -2.83 -57.50 3.94
CA SER A 445 -2.78 -58.23 2.68
C SER A 445 -4.17 -58.41 2.06
N VAL A 446 -4.21 -58.55 0.73
CA VAL A 446 -5.46 -58.72 -0.03
C VAL A 446 -5.40 -59.96 -0.91
N SER A 447 -6.30 -60.92 -0.68
CA SER A 447 -6.56 -62.05 -1.57
C SER A 447 -7.78 -61.72 -2.44
N ILE A 448 -7.85 -62.26 -3.66
CA ILE A 448 -8.90 -61.89 -4.63
C ILE A 448 -9.72 -63.12 -5.01
N LEU A 449 -11.04 -63.00 -4.91
CA LEU A 449 -12.01 -63.91 -5.49
C LEU A 449 -12.63 -63.24 -6.72
N ALA A 450 -12.11 -63.56 -7.90
CA ALA A 450 -12.56 -63.03 -9.18
C ALA A 450 -13.73 -63.87 -9.72
N LEU A 451 -14.91 -63.27 -9.77
CA LEU A 451 -16.16 -63.91 -10.15
C LEU A 451 -16.55 -63.62 -11.59
N SER A 452 -16.81 -64.67 -12.34
CA SER A 452 -17.42 -64.61 -13.68
C SER A 452 -18.76 -65.35 -13.67
N SER A 453 -19.79 -64.75 -14.27
CA SER A 453 -21.08 -65.42 -14.42
C SER A 453 -21.31 -65.94 -15.83
N TYR A 454 -21.99 -67.08 -15.95
CA TYR A 454 -22.34 -67.64 -17.26
C TYR A 454 -23.21 -66.70 -18.09
N GLN A 455 -24.15 -65.99 -17.45
CA GLN A 455 -25.04 -65.03 -18.11
C GLN A 455 -24.30 -63.81 -18.68
N SER A 456 -23.18 -63.44 -18.05
CA SER A 456 -22.38 -62.30 -18.48
C SER A 456 -21.25 -62.68 -19.44
N LEU A 457 -21.09 -63.96 -19.77
CA LEU A 457 -20.05 -64.42 -20.70
C LEU A 457 -20.25 -63.82 -22.10
N GLY A 458 -21.50 -63.62 -22.52
CA GLY A 458 -21.88 -63.17 -23.86
C GLY A 458 -21.50 -64.17 -24.96
N ASP A 459 -21.81 -63.84 -26.21
CA ASP A 459 -21.51 -64.70 -27.37
C ASP A 459 -20.00 -64.80 -27.68
N ARG A 460 -19.19 -63.91 -27.07
CA ARG A 460 -17.77 -63.70 -27.41
C ARG A 460 -16.82 -63.65 -26.20
N GLY A 461 -17.28 -64.04 -25.01
CA GLY A 461 -16.45 -64.00 -23.80
C GLY A 461 -16.26 -62.61 -23.20
N GLU A 462 -17.11 -61.64 -23.54
CA GLU A 462 -17.02 -60.22 -23.13
C GLU A 462 -16.89 -60.06 -21.61
N GLY A 463 -17.66 -60.83 -20.82
CA GLY A 463 -17.57 -60.77 -19.36
C GLY A 463 -16.23 -61.21 -18.79
N ILE A 464 -15.54 -62.15 -19.44
CA ILE A 464 -14.18 -62.56 -19.05
C ILE A 464 -13.18 -61.46 -19.41
N GLN A 465 -13.30 -60.86 -20.60
CA GLN A 465 -12.41 -59.78 -21.01
C GLN A 465 -12.54 -58.57 -20.07
N GLN A 466 -13.76 -58.18 -19.71
CA GLN A 466 -14.02 -57.11 -18.75
C GLN A 466 -13.43 -57.43 -17.36
N LEU A 467 -13.59 -58.66 -16.88
CA LEU A 467 -12.99 -59.09 -15.61
C LEU A 467 -11.46 -58.97 -15.62
N ILE A 468 -10.81 -59.41 -16.70
CA ILE A 468 -9.36 -59.30 -16.88
C ILE A 468 -8.93 -57.83 -16.90
N HIS A 469 -9.65 -56.97 -17.62
CA HIS A 469 -9.36 -55.54 -17.65
C HIS A 469 -9.51 -54.87 -16.28
N ILE A 470 -10.53 -55.24 -15.49
CA ILE A 470 -10.68 -54.76 -14.11
C ILE A 470 -9.45 -55.15 -13.27
N LEU A 471 -9.00 -56.39 -13.39
CA LEU A 471 -7.84 -56.88 -12.64
C LEU A 471 -6.53 -56.17 -13.05
N ILE A 472 -6.27 -55.99 -14.35
CA ILE A 472 -5.09 -55.29 -14.85
C ILE A 472 -5.08 -53.83 -14.39
N ASN A 473 -6.22 -53.15 -14.47
CA ASN A 473 -6.32 -51.73 -14.13
C ASN A 473 -6.20 -51.49 -12.61
N MET A 474 -6.58 -52.46 -11.79
CA MET A 474 -6.59 -52.33 -10.34
C MET A 474 -5.26 -52.76 -9.68
N ILE A 475 -4.50 -53.68 -10.31
CA ILE A 475 -3.32 -54.32 -9.72
C ILE A 475 -2.10 -54.10 -10.62
N HIS A 476 -1.15 -53.30 -10.14
CA HIS A 476 0.09 -53.07 -10.88
C HIS A 476 0.98 -54.32 -10.89
N GLY A 477 1.46 -54.73 -12.07
CA GLY A 477 2.29 -55.92 -12.25
C GLY A 477 1.61 -57.23 -11.82
N ILE A 478 0.33 -57.37 -12.14
CA ILE A 478 -0.52 -58.52 -11.76
C ILE A 478 0.06 -59.89 -12.17
N GLU A 479 0.89 -59.94 -13.22
CA GLU A 479 1.53 -61.14 -13.73
C GLU A 479 2.36 -61.88 -12.67
N ASN A 480 2.93 -61.12 -11.71
CA ASN A 480 3.74 -61.68 -10.63
C ASN A 480 2.92 -62.04 -9.37
N ARG A 481 1.59 -61.86 -9.42
CA ARG A 481 0.69 -61.92 -8.25
C ARG A 481 -0.52 -62.83 -8.46
N LEU A 482 -0.48 -63.65 -9.51
CA LEU A 482 -1.57 -64.56 -9.87
C LEU A 482 -1.87 -65.59 -8.75
N ASN A 483 -0.91 -65.96 -7.91
CA ASN A 483 -1.11 -66.86 -6.76
C ASN A 483 -2.09 -66.31 -5.72
N SER A 484 -2.36 -65.01 -5.73
CA SER A 484 -3.30 -64.35 -4.82
C SER A 484 -4.74 -64.30 -5.36
N ILE A 485 -4.97 -64.82 -6.58
CA ILE A 485 -6.24 -64.73 -7.29
C ILE A 485 -6.86 -66.12 -7.42
N LEU A 486 -8.11 -66.23 -6.99
CA LEU A 486 -8.97 -67.38 -7.14
C LEU A 486 -10.12 -67.04 -8.09
N TYR A 487 -10.38 -67.90 -9.08
CA TYR A 487 -11.45 -67.67 -10.06
C TYR A 487 -12.69 -68.48 -9.68
N GLY A 488 -13.79 -67.79 -9.41
CA GLY A 488 -15.09 -68.38 -9.10
C GLY A 488 -16.07 -68.21 -10.26
N PHE A 489 -16.78 -69.28 -10.60
CA PHE A 489 -17.70 -69.33 -11.74
C PHE A 489 -19.13 -69.50 -11.24
N THR A 490 -19.95 -68.47 -11.40
CA THR A 490 -21.32 -68.42 -10.89
C THR A 490 -22.34 -68.65 -12.02
N LYS A 491 -23.50 -69.23 -11.69
CA LYS A 491 -24.60 -69.48 -12.65
C LYS A 491 -24.24 -70.38 -13.85
N TYR A 492 -23.12 -71.10 -13.81
CA TYR A 492 -22.75 -72.08 -14.83
C TYR A 492 -23.57 -73.36 -14.65
N PRO A 493 -24.08 -73.96 -15.74
CA PRO A 493 -24.68 -75.29 -15.67
C PRO A 493 -23.69 -76.33 -15.12
N SER A 494 -24.21 -77.33 -14.40
CA SER A 494 -23.41 -78.36 -13.75
C SER A 494 -22.54 -79.15 -14.75
N GLU A 495 -23.04 -79.39 -15.96
CA GLU A 495 -22.37 -80.15 -17.02
C GLU A 495 -21.37 -79.32 -17.85
N THR A 496 -21.31 -78.01 -17.66
CA THR A 496 -20.46 -77.14 -18.48
C THR A 496 -18.98 -77.31 -18.14
N ASP A 497 -18.14 -77.59 -19.14
CA ASP A 497 -16.68 -77.57 -19.01
C ASP A 497 -16.16 -76.13 -19.15
N ILE A 498 -15.78 -75.54 -18.01
CA ILE A 498 -15.25 -74.16 -17.96
C ILE A 498 -13.88 -74.06 -18.63
N HIS A 499 -13.05 -75.10 -18.51
CA HIS A 499 -11.71 -75.12 -19.09
C HIS A 499 -11.77 -75.09 -20.62
N ALA A 500 -12.68 -75.86 -21.21
CA ALA A 500 -12.95 -75.84 -22.64
C ALA A 500 -13.41 -74.45 -23.12
N ILE A 501 -14.36 -73.81 -22.40
CA ILE A 501 -14.85 -72.46 -22.75
C ILE A 501 -13.72 -71.42 -22.74
N LEU A 502 -12.87 -71.41 -21.71
CA LEU A 502 -11.77 -70.45 -21.63
C LEU A 502 -10.72 -70.68 -22.73
N SER A 503 -10.45 -71.96 -23.05
CA SER A 503 -9.55 -72.35 -24.15
C SER A 503 -10.11 -71.90 -25.50
N ASP A 504 -11.42 -72.05 -25.73
CA ASP A 504 -12.08 -71.57 -26.94
C ASP A 504 -12.02 -70.04 -27.05
N ILE A 505 -12.21 -69.30 -25.96
CA ILE A 505 -12.07 -67.83 -25.93
C ILE A 505 -10.64 -67.42 -26.33
N LYS A 506 -9.62 -68.08 -25.78
CA LYS A 506 -8.22 -67.81 -26.13
C LYS A 506 -7.98 -67.99 -27.63
N THR A 507 -8.36 -69.14 -28.16
CA THR A 507 -8.06 -69.54 -29.55
C THR A 507 -8.88 -68.74 -30.56
N SER A 508 -10.16 -68.48 -30.28
CA SER A 508 -11.08 -67.83 -31.21
C SER A 508 -10.97 -66.29 -31.21
N ARG A 509 -10.47 -65.67 -30.13
CA ARG A 509 -10.46 -64.20 -29.96
C ARG A 509 -9.10 -63.59 -29.68
N ILE A 510 -8.36 -64.13 -28.71
CA ILE A 510 -7.08 -63.50 -28.33
C ILE A 510 -6.03 -63.76 -29.39
N ASP A 511 -5.90 -65.01 -29.85
CA ASP A 511 -4.90 -65.35 -30.86
C ASP A 511 -5.21 -64.71 -32.23
N SER A 512 -6.47 -64.33 -32.46
CA SER A 512 -6.97 -63.68 -33.68
C SER A 512 -6.99 -62.15 -33.63
N ASP A 513 -6.92 -61.51 -32.44
CA ASP A 513 -6.88 -60.05 -32.26
C ASP A 513 -5.45 -59.57 -31.93
N PRO A 514 -4.77 -58.84 -32.85
CA PRO A 514 -3.40 -58.37 -32.64
C PRO A 514 -3.22 -57.44 -31.42
N LEU A 515 -4.25 -56.67 -31.04
CA LEU A 515 -4.19 -55.73 -29.91
C LEU A 515 -4.26 -56.47 -28.57
N LEU A 516 -5.11 -57.49 -28.46
CA LEU A 516 -5.20 -58.31 -27.24
C LEU A 516 -4.00 -59.25 -27.10
N ARG A 517 -3.51 -59.81 -28.20
CA ARG A 517 -2.33 -60.69 -28.22
C ARG A 517 -1.04 -59.99 -27.79
N SER A 518 -0.93 -58.70 -28.07
CA SER A 518 0.23 -57.89 -27.67
C SER A 518 0.18 -57.44 -26.20
N ASN A 519 -0.97 -57.53 -25.53
CA ASN A 519 -1.11 -57.23 -24.11
C ASN A 519 -0.67 -58.44 -23.26
N THR A 520 0.60 -58.41 -22.81
CA THR A 520 1.22 -59.50 -22.04
C THR A 520 0.47 -59.83 -20.76
N ALA A 521 -0.01 -58.81 -20.03
CA ALA A 521 -0.75 -58.98 -18.78
C ALA A 521 -2.07 -59.73 -19.01
N PHE A 522 -2.79 -59.33 -20.06
CA PHE A 522 -4.07 -59.93 -20.44
C PHE A 522 -3.94 -61.41 -20.79
N VAL A 523 -2.96 -61.74 -21.64
CA VAL A 523 -2.68 -63.13 -22.03
C VAL A 523 -2.25 -63.97 -20.83
N THR A 524 -1.45 -63.40 -19.92
CA THR A 524 -0.96 -64.09 -18.73
C THR A 524 -2.09 -64.45 -17.77
N ILE A 525 -3.01 -63.52 -17.49
CA ILE A 525 -4.18 -63.78 -16.62
C ILE A 525 -5.09 -64.84 -17.23
N LEU A 526 -5.38 -64.79 -18.54
CA LEU A 526 -6.23 -65.81 -19.14
C LEU A 526 -5.57 -67.20 -19.09
N ASN A 527 -4.25 -67.28 -19.32
CA ASN A 527 -3.52 -68.55 -19.20
C ASN A 527 -3.60 -69.10 -17.77
N ASP A 528 -3.46 -68.25 -16.75
CA ASP A 528 -3.62 -68.63 -15.35
C ASP A 528 -5.06 -69.09 -15.02
N MET A 529 -6.08 -68.44 -15.57
CA MET A 529 -7.48 -68.91 -15.49
C MET A 529 -7.65 -70.30 -16.10
N ILE A 530 -7.06 -70.54 -17.28
CA ILE A 530 -7.11 -71.84 -17.98
C ILE A 530 -6.38 -72.92 -17.15
N GLU A 531 -5.21 -72.60 -16.61
CA GLU A 531 -4.42 -73.54 -15.81
C GLU A 531 -5.16 -73.95 -14.52
N LYS A 532 -5.67 -72.98 -13.77
CA LYS A 532 -6.39 -73.23 -12.49
C LYS A 532 -7.73 -73.95 -12.68
N THR A 533 -8.32 -73.93 -13.87
CA THR A 533 -9.57 -74.63 -14.18
C THR A 533 -9.37 -76.05 -14.70
N ARG A 534 -8.12 -76.49 -14.94
CA ARG A 534 -7.81 -77.79 -15.55
C ARG A 534 -8.11 -79.00 -14.67
N SER A 535 -7.90 -78.90 -13.36
CA SER A 535 -8.08 -80.02 -12.42
C SER A 535 -9.30 -79.88 -11.51
N ASP A 536 -9.66 -78.65 -11.11
CA ASP A 536 -10.73 -78.41 -10.14
C ASP A 536 -11.35 -76.99 -10.26
N PRO A 537 -12.21 -76.74 -11.27
CA PRO A 537 -12.84 -75.44 -11.48
C PRO A 537 -13.84 -75.11 -10.36
N ILE A 538 -13.71 -73.92 -9.78
CA ILE A 538 -14.55 -73.50 -8.64
C ILE A 538 -15.90 -72.99 -9.14
N LYS A 539 -16.87 -73.90 -9.21
CA LYS A 539 -18.27 -73.57 -9.49
C LYS A 539 -18.96 -73.17 -8.18
N ILE A 540 -19.48 -71.95 -8.13
CA ILE A 540 -20.22 -71.45 -6.97
C ILE A 540 -21.71 -71.59 -7.25
N ASP A 541 -22.35 -72.52 -6.55
CA ASP A 541 -23.80 -72.71 -6.54
C ASP A 541 -24.34 -72.34 -5.14
N PRO A 542 -24.98 -71.17 -4.97
CA PRO A 542 -25.51 -70.73 -3.68
C PRO A 542 -26.60 -71.65 -3.08
N ILE A 543 -27.22 -72.53 -3.88
CA ILE A 543 -28.32 -73.40 -3.46
C ILE A 543 -27.81 -74.79 -3.06
N ARG A 544 -26.86 -75.34 -3.84
CA ARG A 544 -26.38 -76.73 -3.68
C ARG A 544 -24.89 -76.86 -3.37
N GLY A 545 -24.15 -75.77 -3.38
CA GLY A 545 -22.70 -75.75 -3.26
C GLY A 545 -22.20 -76.06 -1.86
N ASP A 546 -20.99 -76.60 -1.78
CA ASP A 546 -20.28 -76.83 -0.53
C ASP A 546 -19.44 -75.60 -0.14
N ILE A 547 -19.83 -74.95 0.95
CA ILE A 547 -19.15 -73.76 1.51
C ILE A 547 -17.75 -74.13 2.00
N LYS A 548 -17.56 -75.34 2.56
CA LYS A 548 -16.30 -75.73 3.22
C LYS A 548 -15.14 -75.76 2.23
N ASN A 549 -15.35 -76.40 1.08
CA ASN A 549 -14.34 -76.47 0.02
C ASN A 549 -13.88 -75.08 -0.45
N ILE A 550 -14.82 -74.14 -0.65
CA ILE A 550 -14.49 -72.79 -1.11
C ILE A 550 -13.70 -72.04 -0.03
N ILE A 551 -14.10 -72.13 1.23
CA ILE A 551 -13.39 -71.45 2.33
C ILE A 551 -12.00 -72.03 2.59
N GLU A 552 -11.81 -73.35 2.48
CA GLU A 552 -10.48 -73.96 2.60
C GLU A 552 -9.53 -73.44 1.52
N LYS A 553 -9.99 -73.34 0.27
CA LYS A 553 -9.20 -72.76 -0.83
C LYS A 553 -8.88 -71.29 -0.58
N LEU A 554 -9.86 -70.51 -0.10
CA LEU A 554 -9.69 -69.10 0.22
C LEU A 554 -8.70 -68.87 1.37
N LYS A 555 -8.72 -69.71 2.40
CA LYS A 555 -7.80 -69.65 3.56
C LYS A 555 -6.35 -69.91 3.16
N ASN A 556 -6.13 -70.75 2.15
CA ASN A 556 -4.79 -71.13 1.69
C ASN A 556 -4.21 -70.18 0.62
N LEU A 557 -4.95 -69.15 0.20
CA LEU A 557 -4.44 -68.15 -0.74
C LEU A 557 -3.35 -67.28 -0.11
N GLN A 558 -2.28 -67.05 -0.85
CA GLN A 558 -1.28 -66.07 -0.48
C GLN A 558 -1.78 -64.67 -0.84
N GLY A 559 -2.14 -63.86 0.14
CA GLY A 559 -2.56 -62.47 -0.09
C GLY A 559 -1.44 -61.60 -0.68
N ILE A 560 -1.84 -60.62 -1.49
CA ILE A 560 -0.97 -59.56 -1.99
C ILE A 560 -0.47 -58.75 -0.79
N ARG A 561 0.84 -58.77 -0.54
CA ARG A 561 1.49 -57.97 0.52
C ARG A 561 1.81 -56.56 0.00
N TYR A 562 1.90 -55.61 0.93
CA TYR A 562 2.08 -54.18 0.65
C TYR A 562 1.05 -53.65 -0.35
N PRO A 563 -0.26 -53.72 -0.03
CA PRO A 563 -1.31 -53.30 -0.95
C PRO A 563 -1.20 -51.82 -1.40
N ASP A 564 -0.57 -50.97 -0.59
CA ASP A 564 -0.26 -49.57 -0.87
C ASP A 564 0.63 -49.36 -2.10
N GLU A 565 1.59 -50.26 -2.33
CA GLU A 565 2.48 -50.21 -3.50
C GLU A 565 1.84 -50.85 -4.76
N VAL A 566 0.92 -51.80 -4.56
CA VAL A 566 0.40 -52.66 -5.62
C VAL A 566 -0.92 -52.18 -6.20
N PHE A 567 -1.87 -51.81 -5.34
CA PHE A 567 -3.18 -51.35 -5.79
C PHE A 567 -3.06 -49.89 -6.18
N GLN A 568 -3.22 -49.60 -7.47
CA GLN A 568 -3.14 -48.26 -8.00
C GLN A 568 -4.46 -47.87 -8.63
N PHE A 569 -4.81 -46.60 -8.47
CA PHE A 569 -5.97 -46.03 -9.14
C PHE A 569 -5.64 -45.81 -10.61
N SER A 570 -6.23 -46.63 -11.49
CA SER A 570 -6.16 -46.44 -12.94
C SER A 570 -7.50 -45.93 -13.46
N ILE A 571 -7.48 -44.69 -13.97
CA ILE A 571 -8.64 -44.10 -14.63
C ILE A 571 -8.71 -44.66 -16.05
N ASN A 572 -9.81 -45.34 -16.39
CA ASN A 572 -10.04 -45.76 -17.77
C ASN A 572 -10.27 -44.53 -18.68
N GLN A 573 -10.09 -44.67 -20.00
CA GLN A 573 -10.22 -43.55 -20.94
C GLN A 573 -11.56 -42.80 -20.86
N GLN A 574 -12.67 -43.51 -20.58
CA GLN A 574 -13.99 -42.90 -20.48
C GLN A 574 -14.09 -42.00 -19.24
N THR A 575 -13.65 -42.49 -18.09
CA THR A 575 -13.59 -41.71 -16.83
C THR A 575 -12.61 -40.54 -16.96
N GLN A 576 -11.54 -40.69 -17.75
CA GLN A 576 -10.59 -39.61 -18.04
C GLN A 576 -11.24 -38.46 -18.81
N ILE A 577 -12.05 -38.77 -19.84
CA ILE A 577 -12.82 -37.77 -20.59
C ILE A 577 -13.79 -37.05 -19.66
N ILE A 578 -14.48 -37.79 -18.79
CA ILE A 578 -15.42 -37.22 -17.82
C ILE A 578 -14.70 -36.29 -16.83
N ILE A 579 -13.50 -36.66 -16.36
CA ILE A 579 -12.68 -35.82 -15.45
C ILE A 579 -12.11 -34.59 -16.16
N SER A 580 -11.78 -34.68 -17.45
CA SER A 580 -11.21 -33.56 -18.22
C SER A 580 -12.18 -32.40 -18.40
N ASN A 581 -13.49 -32.67 -18.48
CA ASN A 581 -14.51 -31.64 -18.68
C ASN A 581 -14.56 -30.63 -17.51
N PRO A 582 -14.69 -31.05 -16.23
CA PRO A 582 -14.58 -30.15 -15.08
C PRO A 582 -13.26 -29.41 -14.98
N ILE A 583 -12.12 -30.05 -15.32
CA ILE A 583 -10.81 -29.39 -15.31
C ILE A 583 -10.81 -28.19 -16.26
N ASN A 584 -11.27 -28.41 -17.50
CA ASN A 584 -11.36 -27.34 -18.49
C ASN A 584 -12.32 -26.24 -18.04
N GLN A 585 -13.42 -26.60 -17.40
CA GLN A 585 -14.40 -25.64 -16.87
C GLN A 585 -13.83 -24.79 -15.73
N TYR A 586 -13.11 -25.38 -14.77
CA TYR A 586 -12.41 -24.62 -13.73
C TYR A 586 -11.38 -23.69 -14.34
N LYS A 587 -10.59 -24.15 -15.31
CA LYS A 587 -9.61 -23.30 -16.02
C LYS A 587 -10.27 -22.10 -16.70
N SER A 588 -11.32 -22.34 -17.48
CA SER A 588 -12.05 -21.25 -18.15
C SER A 588 -12.64 -20.27 -17.15
N SER A 589 -13.19 -20.75 -16.03
CA SER A 589 -13.80 -19.91 -15.01
C SER A 589 -12.77 -19.10 -14.22
N ILE A 590 -11.58 -19.65 -13.95
CA ILE A 590 -10.43 -18.94 -13.36
C ILE A 590 -9.95 -17.84 -14.31
N ILE A 591 -9.75 -18.16 -15.60
CA ILE A 591 -9.34 -17.18 -16.62
C ILE A 591 -10.38 -16.06 -16.74
N TYR A 592 -11.67 -16.42 -16.70
CA TYR A 592 -12.75 -15.46 -16.71
C TYR A 592 -12.68 -14.51 -15.50
N ALA A 593 -12.54 -15.07 -14.30
CA ALA A 593 -12.48 -14.29 -13.06
C ALA A 593 -11.27 -13.34 -13.04
N LEU A 594 -10.12 -13.76 -13.57
CA LEU A 594 -8.93 -12.92 -13.77
C LEU A 594 -9.20 -11.75 -14.72
N LYS A 595 -9.77 -12.02 -15.91
CA LYS A 595 -10.07 -10.98 -16.91
C LYS A 595 -11.01 -9.89 -16.38
N HIS A 596 -11.92 -10.25 -15.48
CA HIS A 596 -12.93 -9.35 -14.92
C HIS A 596 -12.61 -8.87 -13.51
N LYS A 597 -11.42 -9.20 -12.98
CA LYS A 597 -10.96 -8.83 -11.63
C LYS A 597 -11.94 -9.23 -10.51
N ASN A 598 -12.63 -10.37 -10.67
CA ASN A 598 -13.57 -10.89 -9.68
C ASN A 598 -12.86 -11.84 -8.71
N VAL A 599 -12.29 -11.28 -7.64
CA VAL A 599 -11.48 -12.03 -6.65
C VAL A 599 -12.28 -13.12 -5.92
N PRO A 600 -13.53 -12.88 -5.45
CA PRO A 600 -14.33 -13.94 -4.84
C PRO A 600 -14.56 -15.15 -5.76
N LEU A 601 -14.83 -14.90 -7.04
CA LEU A 601 -15.04 -15.95 -8.04
C LEU A 601 -13.75 -16.73 -8.36
N LEU A 602 -12.64 -16.01 -8.47
CA LEU A 602 -11.31 -16.59 -8.65
C LEU A 602 -10.99 -17.55 -7.50
N PHE A 603 -11.13 -17.08 -6.26
CA PHE A 603 -10.87 -17.89 -5.07
C PHE A 603 -11.78 -19.12 -5.01
N TYR A 604 -13.08 -18.96 -5.28
CA TYR A 604 -14.03 -20.07 -5.28
C TYR A 604 -13.61 -21.17 -6.26
N TYR A 605 -13.39 -20.86 -7.54
CA TYR A 605 -13.04 -21.88 -8.53
C TYR A 605 -11.63 -22.45 -8.30
N SER A 606 -10.66 -21.66 -7.84
CA SER A 606 -9.35 -22.19 -7.44
C SER A 606 -9.45 -23.14 -6.24
N LYS A 607 -10.32 -22.86 -5.25
CA LYS A 607 -10.60 -23.76 -4.12
C LYS A 607 -11.29 -25.04 -4.58
N GLN A 608 -12.29 -24.94 -5.45
CA GLN A 608 -12.98 -26.11 -6.01
C GLN A 608 -12.02 -27.00 -6.81
N PHE A 609 -11.15 -26.39 -7.63
CA PHE A 609 -10.16 -27.14 -8.40
C PHE A 609 -9.11 -27.79 -7.48
N LYS A 610 -8.63 -27.08 -6.45
CA LYS A 610 -7.76 -27.67 -5.43
C LYS A 610 -8.41 -28.87 -4.74
N ASN A 611 -9.64 -28.70 -4.26
CA ASN A 611 -10.40 -29.77 -3.62
C ASN A 611 -10.57 -30.97 -4.55
N PHE A 612 -10.88 -30.74 -5.83
CA PHE A 612 -10.95 -31.82 -6.82
C PHE A 612 -9.64 -32.56 -6.98
N SER A 613 -8.53 -31.82 -7.07
CA SER A 613 -7.17 -32.37 -7.14
C SER A 613 -6.84 -33.20 -5.90
N ASP A 614 -7.13 -32.68 -4.70
CA ASP A 614 -6.87 -33.32 -3.41
C ASP A 614 -7.74 -34.58 -3.19
N ILE A 615 -8.98 -34.56 -3.72
CA ILE A 615 -9.91 -35.69 -3.65
C ILE A 615 -9.45 -36.83 -4.56
N ILE A 616 -9.07 -36.55 -5.81
CA ILE A 616 -8.73 -37.61 -6.77
C ILE A 616 -7.26 -38.05 -6.67
N LYS A 617 -6.33 -37.16 -6.30
CA LYS A 617 -4.88 -37.41 -6.15
C LYS A 617 -4.26 -38.09 -7.37
N GLN A 618 -4.36 -37.43 -8.51
CA GLN A 618 -3.78 -37.90 -9.77
C GLN A 618 -2.85 -36.85 -10.35
N GLN A 619 -1.66 -37.29 -10.76
CA GLN A 619 -0.58 -36.39 -11.18
C GLN A 619 -1.02 -35.43 -12.29
N PHE A 620 -1.72 -35.92 -13.32
CA PHE A 620 -2.17 -35.05 -14.40
C PHE A 620 -3.16 -33.97 -13.93
N ILE A 621 -3.98 -34.22 -12.89
CA ILE A 621 -4.90 -33.21 -12.33
C ILE A 621 -4.12 -32.17 -11.54
N GLU A 622 -3.16 -32.64 -10.72
CA GLU A 622 -2.27 -31.76 -9.96
C GLU A 622 -1.45 -30.85 -10.87
N ASP A 623 -0.94 -31.38 -11.98
CA ASP A 623 -0.22 -30.61 -12.99
C ASP A 623 -1.14 -29.56 -13.62
N GLN A 624 -2.38 -29.93 -14.01
CA GLN A 624 -3.35 -28.97 -14.55
C GLN A 624 -3.76 -27.89 -13.53
N TYR A 625 -3.82 -28.22 -12.23
CA TYR A 625 -4.07 -27.25 -11.16
C TYR A 625 -2.88 -26.30 -10.98
N LYS A 626 -1.65 -26.83 -10.96
CA LYS A 626 -0.40 -26.03 -10.91
C LYS A 626 -0.28 -25.09 -12.12
N ASP A 627 -0.59 -25.56 -13.32
CA ASP A 627 -0.63 -24.72 -14.52
C ASP A 627 -1.59 -23.53 -14.35
N SER A 628 -2.74 -23.77 -13.69
CA SER A 628 -3.73 -22.73 -13.42
C SER A 628 -3.25 -21.71 -12.40
N LEU A 629 -2.51 -22.15 -11.37
CA LEU A 629 -1.83 -21.25 -10.44
C LEU A 629 -0.71 -20.45 -11.14
N GLY A 630 0.03 -21.08 -12.05
CA GLY A 630 1.01 -20.43 -12.91
C GLY A 630 0.38 -19.30 -13.73
N LEU A 631 -0.74 -19.58 -14.40
CA LEU A 631 -1.51 -18.59 -15.15
C LEU A 631 -1.98 -17.41 -14.29
N ILE A 632 -2.43 -17.66 -13.06
CA ILE A 632 -2.80 -16.61 -12.11
C ILE A 632 -1.59 -15.72 -11.80
N ASN A 633 -0.45 -16.32 -11.46
CA ASN A 633 0.78 -15.59 -11.15
C ASN A 633 1.32 -14.81 -12.35
N GLU A 634 1.32 -15.39 -13.54
CA GLU A 634 1.73 -14.72 -14.79
C GLU A 634 0.84 -13.51 -15.07
N ASN A 635 -0.49 -13.65 -14.96
CA ASN A 635 -1.42 -12.55 -15.18
C ASN A 635 -1.25 -11.42 -14.15
N ILE A 636 -1.04 -11.78 -12.88
CA ILE A 636 -0.72 -10.83 -11.81
C ILE A 636 0.58 -10.10 -12.13
N GLN A 637 1.64 -10.82 -12.52
CA GLN A 637 2.94 -10.23 -12.82
C GLN A 637 2.86 -9.30 -14.04
N GLU A 638 2.21 -9.71 -15.12
CA GLU A 638 2.04 -8.90 -16.34
C GLU A 638 1.24 -7.62 -16.03
N TYR A 639 0.12 -7.75 -15.31
CA TYR A 639 -0.70 -6.61 -14.91
C TYR A 639 0.07 -5.66 -13.97
N SER A 640 0.77 -6.21 -12.98
CA SER A 640 1.58 -5.42 -12.04
C SER A 640 2.71 -4.70 -12.75
N HIS A 641 3.43 -5.39 -13.64
CA HIS A 641 4.56 -4.84 -14.38
C HIS A 641 4.13 -3.65 -15.24
N LYS A 642 3.02 -3.81 -15.99
CA LYS A 642 2.47 -2.73 -16.82
C LYS A 642 2.18 -1.47 -16.01
N ILE A 643 1.44 -1.61 -14.89
CA ILE A 643 1.05 -0.47 -14.05
C ILE A 643 2.27 0.15 -13.35
N ILE A 644 3.22 -0.68 -12.92
CA ILE A 644 4.49 -0.24 -12.33
C ILE A 644 5.34 0.53 -13.35
N GLU A 645 5.47 0.06 -14.59
CA GLU A 645 6.19 0.75 -15.66
C GLU A 645 5.56 2.11 -15.98
N GLU A 646 4.23 2.17 -16.11
CA GLU A 646 3.50 3.42 -16.38
C GLU A 646 3.72 4.47 -15.27
N LEU A 647 3.67 4.08 -13.99
CA LEU A 647 3.98 5.01 -12.90
C LEU A 647 5.47 5.39 -12.88
N ASN A 648 6.36 4.42 -13.08
CA ASN A 648 7.81 4.66 -13.09
C ASN A 648 8.22 5.66 -14.18
N ASP A 649 7.64 5.56 -15.37
CA ASP A 649 7.94 6.46 -16.48
C ASP A 649 7.43 7.89 -16.21
N ARG A 650 6.27 8.03 -15.55
CA ARG A 650 5.77 9.33 -15.08
C ARG A 650 6.70 9.96 -14.04
N LEU A 651 7.17 9.16 -13.08
CA LEU A 651 8.11 9.62 -12.03
C LEU A 651 9.48 10.04 -12.60
N LYS A 652 10.01 9.32 -13.62
CA LYS A 652 11.28 9.65 -14.27
C LYS A 652 11.26 10.98 -15.03
N ASN A 653 10.13 11.33 -15.64
CA ASN A 653 10.03 12.52 -16.49
C ASN A 653 9.87 13.83 -15.71
N HIS A 654 9.94 13.80 -14.37
CA HIS A 654 9.74 14.97 -13.49
C HIS A 654 8.42 15.70 -13.73
N HIS A 655 7.39 14.97 -14.15
CA HIS A 655 6.05 15.51 -14.29
C HIS A 655 5.33 15.45 -12.94
N GLN A 656 4.49 16.44 -12.68
CA GLN A 656 3.59 16.42 -11.52
C GLN A 656 2.57 15.29 -11.72
N LEU A 657 2.46 14.40 -10.75
CA LEU A 657 1.51 13.30 -10.76
C LEU A 657 0.08 13.83 -10.69
N LYS A 658 -0.82 13.23 -11.46
CA LYS A 658 -2.25 13.53 -11.40
C LYS A 658 -2.99 12.48 -10.57
N ASN A 659 -4.21 12.82 -10.15
CA ASN A 659 -5.08 11.87 -9.45
C ASN A 659 -5.31 10.60 -10.27
N GLU A 660 -5.51 10.71 -11.57
CA GLU A 660 -5.72 9.54 -12.42
C GLU A 660 -4.51 8.59 -12.39
N ASP A 661 -3.29 9.14 -12.29
CA ASP A 661 -2.05 8.38 -12.34
C ASP A 661 -1.85 7.51 -11.10
N ILE A 662 -2.26 7.99 -9.92
CA ILE A 662 -2.18 7.24 -8.66
C ILE A 662 -3.41 6.35 -8.45
N GLN A 663 -4.62 6.78 -8.87
CA GLN A 663 -5.83 5.98 -8.71
C GLN A 663 -5.74 4.63 -9.43
N GLU A 664 -5.13 4.60 -10.62
CA GLU A 664 -4.90 3.35 -11.34
C GLU A 664 -3.94 2.42 -10.59
N TYR A 665 -2.86 2.98 -10.03
CA TYR A 665 -1.88 2.26 -9.20
C TYR A 665 -2.51 1.75 -7.89
N GLU A 666 -3.32 2.57 -7.21
CA GLU A 666 -4.06 2.21 -5.99
C GLU A 666 -5.09 1.11 -6.25
N THR A 667 -5.82 1.20 -7.37
CA THR A 667 -6.80 0.18 -7.77
C THR A 667 -6.11 -1.14 -8.05
N ALA A 668 -4.98 -1.12 -8.75
CA ALA A 668 -4.17 -2.31 -9.00
C ALA A 668 -3.60 -2.88 -7.69
N TYR A 669 -3.07 -2.04 -6.81
CA TYR A 669 -2.56 -2.43 -5.49
C TYR A 669 -3.65 -3.10 -4.65
N LYS A 670 -4.85 -2.52 -4.54
CA LYS A 670 -5.97 -3.11 -3.79
C LYS A 670 -6.38 -4.47 -4.36
N TYR A 671 -6.50 -4.57 -5.68
CA TYR A 671 -6.83 -5.82 -6.36
C TYR A 671 -5.78 -6.91 -6.09
N ILE A 672 -4.49 -6.60 -6.24
CA ILE A 672 -3.40 -7.55 -6.00
C ILE A 672 -3.30 -7.92 -4.52
N LYS A 673 -3.49 -6.97 -3.61
CA LYS A 673 -3.51 -7.21 -2.16
C LYS A 673 -4.65 -8.14 -1.74
N GLU A 674 -5.82 -8.00 -2.38
CA GLU A 674 -6.95 -8.90 -2.16
C GLU A 674 -6.64 -10.33 -2.65
N ILE A 675 -5.98 -10.46 -3.81
CA ILE A 675 -5.52 -11.76 -4.32
C ILE A 675 -4.42 -12.37 -3.43
N GLN A 676 -3.49 -11.56 -2.93
CA GLN A 676 -2.39 -11.97 -2.06
C GLN A 676 -2.84 -12.60 -0.74
N GLN A 677 -4.05 -12.26 -0.27
CA GLN A 677 -4.65 -12.92 0.91
C GLN A 677 -4.83 -14.42 0.69
N TYR A 678 -5.00 -14.84 -0.57
CA TYR A 678 -5.31 -16.22 -0.95
C TYR A 678 -4.16 -16.93 -1.65
N PHE A 679 -3.30 -16.19 -2.35
CA PHE A 679 -2.17 -16.72 -3.10
C PHE A 679 -0.87 -16.02 -2.66
N GLN A 680 0.15 -16.79 -2.27
CA GLN A 680 1.43 -16.22 -1.88
C GLN A 680 2.10 -15.58 -3.11
N SER A 681 2.12 -14.24 -3.18
CA SER A 681 2.87 -13.49 -4.19
C SER A 681 3.60 -12.31 -3.54
N ASP A 682 4.75 -11.94 -4.10
CA ASP A 682 5.57 -10.84 -3.60
C ASP A 682 4.82 -9.49 -3.69
N ASP A 683 5.05 -8.61 -2.72
CA ASP A 683 4.51 -7.24 -2.72
C ASP A 683 5.31 -6.33 -3.65
N LEU A 684 5.09 -6.53 -4.96
CA LEU A 684 5.78 -5.83 -6.03
C LEU A 684 5.52 -4.31 -6.02
N PHE A 685 4.35 -3.87 -5.56
CA PHE A 685 3.96 -2.45 -5.60
C PHE A 685 4.64 -1.66 -4.49
N THR A 686 4.54 -2.13 -3.24
CA THR A 686 5.17 -1.46 -2.09
C THR A 686 6.69 -1.44 -2.24
N GLU A 687 7.28 -2.54 -2.70
CA GLU A 687 8.72 -2.61 -2.91
C GLU A 687 9.18 -1.74 -4.09
N ASN A 688 8.40 -1.67 -5.18
CA ASN A 688 8.69 -0.74 -6.27
C ASN A 688 8.68 0.72 -5.79
N LEU A 689 7.65 1.12 -5.04
CA LEU A 689 7.59 2.46 -4.46
C LEU A 689 8.78 2.70 -3.55
N ARG A 690 9.09 1.81 -2.60
CA ARG A 690 10.26 1.94 -1.71
C ARG A 690 11.54 2.17 -2.50
N ILE A 691 11.87 1.30 -3.45
CA ILE A 691 13.10 1.41 -4.26
C ILE A 691 13.13 2.74 -5.03
N ARG A 692 11.98 3.17 -5.58
CA ARG A 692 11.92 4.42 -6.35
C ARG A 692 12.02 5.66 -5.48
N LEU A 693 11.36 5.67 -4.34
CA LEU A 693 11.45 6.76 -3.38
C LEU A 693 12.87 6.86 -2.80
N GLU A 694 13.53 5.73 -2.53
CA GLU A 694 14.93 5.69 -2.09
C GLU A 694 15.88 6.26 -3.15
N ASN A 695 15.72 5.84 -4.41
CA ASN A 695 16.52 6.36 -5.51
C ASN A 695 16.30 7.87 -5.72
N LEU A 696 15.05 8.32 -5.73
CA LEU A 696 14.69 9.74 -5.83
C LEU A 696 15.26 10.55 -4.67
N GLY A 697 15.19 9.99 -3.46
CA GLY A 697 15.77 10.53 -2.24
C GLY A 697 17.27 10.80 -2.34
N SER A 698 18.02 9.84 -2.90
CA SER A 698 19.47 9.97 -3.08
C SER A 698 19.88 11.07 -4.05
N THR A 699 18.99 11.43 -4.99
CA THR A 699 19.22 12.47 -6.00
C THR A 699 18.68 13.85 -5.63
N LEU A 700 18.03 14.00 -4.46
CA LEU A 700 17.50 15.28 -4.00
C LEU A 700 18.65 16.25 -3.68
N ASP A 701 18.80 17.23 -4.56
CA ASP A 701 19.65 18.40 -4.41
C ASP A 701 18.78 19.65 -4.23
N LEU A 702 19.16 20.52 -3.31
CA LEU A 702 18.40 21.69 -2.90
C LEU A 702 18.15 22.66 -4.06
N PHE A 703 19.08 22.73 -5.02
CA PHE A 703 19.01 23.65 -6.16
C PHE A 703 18.55 23.01 -7.46
N HIS A 704 18.19 21.73 -7.45
CA HIS A 704 17.68 21.10 -8.66
C HIS A 704 16.29 21.67 -9.00
N PRO A 705 16.01 22.11 -10.24
CA PRO A 705 14.75 22.76 -10.60
C PRO A 705 13.50 21.92 -10.29
N SER A 706 13.65 20.59 -10.35
CA SER A 706 12.55 19.64 -10.12
C SER A 706 12.31 19.28 -8.65
N THR A 707 13.11 19.79 -7.70
CA THR A 707 13.02 19.45 -6.27
C THR A 707 11.63 19.72 -5.67
N GLY A 708 10.98 20.81 -6.08
CA GLY A 708 9.58 21.06 -5.72
C GLY A 708 8.63 19.98 -6.22
N ILE A 709 8.69 19.69 -7.51
CA ILE A 709 7.83 18.67 -8.15
C ILE A 709 8.03 17.30 -7.50
N TYR A 710 9.26 16.96 -7.09
CA TYR A 710 9.52 15.71 -6.38
C TYR A 710 8.89 15.65 -5.00
N LEU A 711 9.02 16.72 -4.21
CA LEU A 711 8.40 16.78 -2.89
C LEU A 711 6.87 16.81 -2.99
N GLU A 712 6.32 17.47 -4.00
CA GLU A 712 4.90 17.41 -4.32
C GLU A 712 4.46 15.99 -4.68
N ASN A 713 5.19 15.29 -5.55
CA ASN A 713 4.89 13.91 -5.92
C ASN A 713 4.99 12.96 -4.72
N LEU A 714 5.99 13.13 -3.85
CA LEU A 714 6.13 12.38 -2.59
C LEU A 714 4.97 12.67 -1.63
N HIS A 715 4.65 13.96 -1.44
CA HIS A 715 3.52 14.40 -0.63
C HIS A 715 2.20 13.82 -1.17
N PHE A 716 2.07 13.74 -2.49
CA PHE A 716 0.91 13.19 -3.15
C PHE A 716 0.81 11.66 -2.99
N ILE A 717 1.93 10.94 -3.11
CA ILE A 717 1.98 9.48 -2.87
C ILE A 717 1.64 9.13 -1.42
N GLN A 718 2.17 9.85 -0.42
CA GLN A 718 1.86 9.54 1.00
C GLN A 718 0.38 9.70 1.34
N ASN A 719 -0.37 10.55 0.62
CA ASN A 719 -1.80 10.75 0.86
C ASN A 719 -2.62 9.51 0.49
N TYR A 720 -2.14 8.71 -0.47
CA TYR A 720 -2.74 7.43 -0.86
C TYR A 720 -2.13 6.24 -0.10
N PHE A 721 -0.85 6.34 0.28
CA PHE A 721 -0.09 5.28 0.92
C PHE A 721 0.59 5.79 2.21
N GLN A 722 -0.14 5.73 3.34
CA GLN A 722 0.31 6.30 4.63
C GLN A 722 1.64 5.74 5.15
N GLU A 723 2.02 4.53 4.76
CA GLU A 723 3.30 3.90 5.14
C GLU A 723 4.55 4.66 4.64
N PHE A 724 4.39 5.57 3.68
CA PHE A 724 5.48 6.43 3.19
C PHE A 724 5.48 7.82 3.82
N GLN A 725 4.62 8.10 4.80
CA GLN A 725 4.60 9.37 5.52
C GLN A 725 5.94 9.65 6.22
N ASP A 726 6.49 8.65 6.92
CA ASP A 726 7.77 8.78 7.61
C ASP A 726 8.93 9.01 6.62
N VAL A 727 8.83 8.42 5.43
CA VAL A 727 9.81 8.60 4.35
C VAL A 727 9.77 10.05 3.83
N TYR A 728 8.57 10.60 3.61
CA TYR A 728 8.39 11.99 3.20
C TYR A 728 8.92 12.97 4.26
N ILE A 729 8.57 12.78 5.54
CA ILE A 729 9.03 13.62 6.65
C ILE A 729 10.55 13.58 6.74
N LYS A 730 11.15 12.39 6.70
CA LYS A 730 12.61 12.22 6.73
C LYS A 730 13.30 12.98 5.60
N TYR A 731 12.79 12.89 4.36
CA TYR A 731 13.40 13.64 3.25
C TYR A 731 13.27 15.15 3.40
N CYS A 732 12.15 15.63 3.95
CA CYS A 732 11.98 17.05 4.28
C CYS A 732 12.99 17.49 5.34
N GLU A 733 13.23 16.67 6.37
CA GLU A 733 14.24 16.92 7.41
C GLU A 733 15.66 16.91 6.83
N ASP A 734 16.05 15.87 6.08
CA ASP A 734 17.36 15.77 5.43
C ASP A 734 17.64 16.98 4.51
N LEU A 735 16.62 17.44 3.78
CA LEU A 735 16.72 18.59 2.88
C LEU A 735 16.87 19.91 3.66
N TYR A 736 16.18 20.05 4.80
CA TYR A 736 16.36 21.18 5.70
C TYR A 736 17.73 21.17 6.41
N GLU A 737 18.24 20.00 6.80
CA GLU A 737 19.59 19.88 7.36
C GLU A 737 20.66 20.28 6.34
N LYS A 738 20.52 19.84 5.08
CA LYS A 738 21.40 20.28 3.97
C LYS A 738 21.32 21.80 3.76
N PHE A 739 20.14 22.38 3.85
CA PHE A 739 19.95 23.83 3.80
C PHE A 739 20.69 24.54 4.94
N GLU A 740 20.48 24.12 6.19
CA GLU A 740 21.16 24.69 7.37
C GLU A 740 22.68 24.52 7.29
N TYR A 741 23.18 23.37 6.83
CA TYR A 741 24.61 23.15 6.67
C TYR A 741 25.23 24.04 5.59
N ASN A 742 24.59 24.14 4.42
CA ASN A 742 25.13 24.90 3.29
C ASN A 742 25.10 26.42 3.49
N PHE A 743 24.13 26.93 4.25
CA PHE A 743 23.93 28.38 4.38
C PHE A 743 24.15 28.92 5.79
N GLY A 744 23.98 28.12 6.84
CA GLY A 744 24.02 28.58 8.23
C GLY A 744 25.38 29.12 8.66
N GLN A 745 26.50 28.45 8.32
CA GLN A 745 27.84 28.90 8.69
C GLN A 745 28.46 29.87 7.67
N SER A 746 28.17 29.69 6.38
CA SER A 746 28.79 30.48 5.31
C SER A 746 28.34 31.95 5.31
N ILE A 747 27.11 32.24 5.74
CA ILE A 747 26.54 33.60 5.61
C ILE A 747 27.15 34.56 6.64
N GLU A 748 27.34 34.14 7.89
CA GLU A 748 27.95 34.99 8.93
C GLU A 748 29.40 35.35 8.60
N ASP A 749 30.18 34.38 8.08
CA ASP A 749 31.56 34.61 7.65
C ASP A 749 31.63 35.56 6.45
N MET A 750 30.73 35.41 5.47
CA MET A 750 30.67 36.30 4.30
C MET A 750 30.28 37.74 4.69
N ILE A 751 29.45 37.94 5.72
CA ILE A 751 29.16 39.26 6.28
C ILE A 751 30.42 39.90 6.86
N LEU A 752 31.18 39.16 7.66
CA LEU A 752 32.41 39.66 8.29
C LEU A 752 33.50 39.98 7.26
N ASN A 753 33.58 39.19 6.19
CA ASN A 753 34.56 39.36 5.10
C ASN A 753 34.14 40.40 4.05
N LYS A 754 32.95 41.03 4.18
CA LYS A 754 32.41 42.06 3.27
C LYS A 754 32.16 41.56 1.84
N GLU A 755 31.81 40.29 1.68
CA GLU A 755 31.58 39.65 0.37
C GLU A 755 30.14 39.83 -0.13
N PHE A 756 29.64 41.07 -0.14
CA PHE A 756 28.22 41.37 -0.36
C PHE A 756 27.66 40.92 -1.72
N GLN A 757 28.49 40.82 -2.75
CA GLN A 757 28.05 40.36 -4.08
C GLN A 757 27.69 38.87 -4.09
N GLN A 758 28.58 38.01 -3.57
CA GLN A 758 28.32 36.57 -3.46
C GLN A 758 27.11 36.31 -2.55
N LEU A 759 27.00 37.14 -1.51
CA LEU A 759 25.90 37.05 -0.58
C LEU A 759 24.54 37.39 -1.21
N ASN A 760 24.50 38.40 -2.08
CA ASN A 760 23.27 38.71 -2.83
C ASN A 760 22.83 37.54 -3.72
N GLU A 761 23.76 36.88 -4.40
CA GLU A 761 23.47 35.70 -5.22
C GLU A 761 22.90 34.55 -4.38
N ILE A 762 23.42 34.35 -3.17
CA ILE A 762 22.91 33.36 -2.22
C ILE A 762 21.49 33.74 -1.75
N LEU A 763 21.25 34.99 -1.35
CA LEU A 763 19.93 35.45 -0.91
C LEU A 763 18.89 35.35 -2.03
N ASP A 764 19.26 35.65 -3.28
CA ASP A 764 18.37 35.46 -4.43
C ASP A 764 18.03 33.97 -4.66
N LYS A 765 19.01 33.06 -4.51
CA LYS A 765 18.76 31.62 -4.58
C LYS A 765 17.82 31.16 -3.46
N ILE A 766 18.05 31.59 -2.22
CA ILE A 766 17.15 31.26 -1.09
C ILE A 766 15.74 31.81 -1.35
N PHE A 767 15.64 33.06 -1.80
CA PHE A 767 14.35 33.70 -2.12
C PHE A 767 13.57 32.96 -3.22
N GLN A 768 14.27 32.42 -4.22
CA GLN A 768 13.65 31.60 -5.28
C GLN A 768 13.17 30.24 -4.76
N LEU A 769 13.81 29.67 -3.73
CA LEU A 769 13.44 28.40 -3.12
C LEU A 769 12.23 28.50 -2.17
N ILE A 770 12.01 29.66 -1.54
CA ILE A 770 10.89 29.90 -0.63
C ILE A 770 9.53 29.47 -1.21
N PRO A 771 9.08 29.95 -2.39
CA PRO A 771 7.78 29.57 -2.93
C PRO A 771 7.67 28.09 -3.31
N ILE A 772 8.79 27.39 -3.50
CA ILE A 772 8.82 25.98 -3.92
C ILE A 772 8.77 25.04 -2.70
N LEU A 773 9.41 25.42 -1.59
CA LEU A 773 9.66 24.53 -0.46
C LEU A 773 8.87 24.87 0.80
N ASN A 774 8.30 26.08 0.90
CA ASN A 774 7.60 26.52 2.12
C ASN A 774 6.44 25.63 2.52
N ASP A 775 5.69 25.12 1.54
CA ASP A 775 4.52 24.26 1.76
C ASP A 775 4.92 22.86 2.24
N HIS A 776 6.18 22.46 2.05
CA HIS A 776 6.73 21.17 2.51
C HIS A 776 7.53 21.27 3.80
N LEU A 777 8.07 22.45 4.13
CA LEU A 777 8.97 22.67 5.27
C LEU A 777 8.39 23.59 6.34
N ASP A 778 7.06 23.73 6.41
CA ASP A 778 6.37 24.55 7.41
C ASP A 778 6.93 25.98 7.55
N LYS A 779 7.28 26.60 6.42
CA LYS A 779 7.89 27.94 6.37
C LYS A 779 9.21 28.08 7.15
N LYS A 780 9.88 26.98 7.50
CA LYS A 780 11.19 27.01 8.18
C LYS A 780 12.24 27.79 7.37
N ILE A 781 12.25 27.65 6.04
CA ILE A 781 13.15 28.40 5.16
C ILE A 781 12.84 29.90 5.21
N GLU A 782 11.58 30.30 5.09
CA GLU A 782 11.17 31.72 5.19
C GLU A 782 11.55 32.34 6.54
N LYS A 783 11.37 31.58 7.63
CA LYS A 783 11.79 32.01 8.97
C LYS A 783 13.31 32.22 9.03
N LYS A 784 14.11 31.26 8.55
CA LYS A 784 15.57 31.37 8.55
C LYS A 784 16.06 32.51 7.66
N TYR A 785 15.48 32.70 6.48
CA TYR A 785 15.75 33.83 5.61
C TYR A 785 15.48 35.18 6.31
N SER A 786 14.39 35.27 7.07
CA SER A 786 14.06 36.45 7.88
C SER A 786 15.07 36.67 9.03
N GLU A 787 15.51 35.60 9.71
CA GLU A 787 16.56 35.66 10.73
C GLU A 787 17.89 36.15 10.15
N ILE A 788 18.26 35.66 8.97
CA ILE A 788 19.45 36.12 8.23
C ILE A 788 19.35 37.62 7.94
N ILE A 789 18.23 38.11 7.38
CA ILE A 789 18.01 39.55 7.14
C ILE A 789 18.14 40.37 8.44
N GLN A 790 17.66 39.86 9.57
CA GLN A 790 17.78 40.54 10.86
C GLN A 790 19.24 40.63 11.33
N ILE A 791 20.07 39.62 11.07
CA ILE A 791 21.52 39.65 11.35
C ILE A 791 22.20 40.75 10.51
N PHE A 792 21.83 40.89 9.22
CA PHE A 792 22.32 41.97 8.37
C PHE A 792 21.98 43.35 8.91
N LEU A 793 20.71 43.58 9.24
CA LEU A 793 20.25 44.87 9.77
C LEU A 793 21.02 45.24 11.03
N LYS A 794 21.19 44.30 11.97
CA LYS A 794 21.98 44.52 13.19
C LYS A 794 23.46 44.83 12.89
N TYR A 795 24.07 44.19 11.90
CA TYR A 795 25.45 44.48 11.50
C TYR A 795 25.59 45.92 10.98
N PHE A 796 24.69 46.36 10.11
CA PHE A 796 24.72 47.73 9.57
C PHE A 796 24.38 48.79 10.62
N GLU A 797 23.41 48.51 11.50
CA GLU A 797 23.11 49.37 12.65
C GLU A 797 24.31 49.50 13.59
N LYS A 798 25.03 48.40 13.86
CA LYS A 798 26.25 48.43 14.68
C LYS A 798 27.35 49.28 14.05
N THR A 799 27.56 49.14 12.74
CA THR A 799 28.53 49.95 11.97
C THR A 799 28.16 51.45 12.01
N SER A 800 26.88 51.79 11.80
CA SER A 800 26.40 53.17 11.90
C SER A 800 26.53 53.75 13.33
N ASN A 801 26.22 52.96 14.35
CA ASN A 801 26.35 53.36 15.76
C ASN A 801 27.81 53.52 16.20
N GLY A 802 28.75 52.76 15.61
CA GLY A 802 30.19 52.93 15.81
C GLY A 802 30.62 54.36 15.51
N SER A 803 30.29 54.84 14.30
CA SER A 803 30.50 56.24 13.90
C SER A 803 29.77 57.25 14.78
N LYS A 804 28.52 56.98 15.19
CA LYS A 804 27.77 57.87 16.09
C LYS A 804 28.48 58.09 17.43
N SER A 805 29.11 57.06 17.99
CA SER A 805 29.85 57.17 19.24
C SER A 805 31.10 58.06 19.12
N ILE A 806 31.74 58.08 17.95
CA ILE A 806 32.90 58.91 17.65
C ILE A 806 32.49 60.39 17.53
N LEU A 807 31.33 60.66 16.92
CA LEU A 807 30.78 62.01 16.75
C LEU A 807 30.32 62.70 18.04
N LEU A 808 30.35 62.01 19.18
CA LEU A 808 30.11 62.61 20.50
C LEU A 808 31.38 63.24 21.11
N LYS A 809 32.55 63.03 20.51
CA LYS A 809 33.80 63.62 20.97
C LYS A 809 33.82 65.14 20.73
N PRO A 810 34.47 65.93 21.61
CA PRO A 810 34.52 67.38 21.46
C PRO A 810 35.33 67.81 20.23
N ASN A 811 36.45 67.16 19.92
CA ASN A 811 37.27 67.42 18.74
C ASN A 811 37.58 66.08 18.04
N LEU A 812 37.63 66.07 16.71
CA LEU A 812 37.93 64.86 15.94
C LEU A 812 39.40 64.81 15.53
N THR A 813 40.00 63.62 15.61
CA THR A 813 41.36 63.35 15.09
C THR A 813 41.32 62.71 13.71
N ASP A 814 42.44 62.72 12.99
CA ASP A 814 42.55 62.01 11.69
C ASP A 814 42.19 60.52 11.80
N ASN A 815 42.50 59.88 12.93
CA ASN A 815 42.17 58.47 13.16
C ASN A 815 40.67 58.26 13.36
N ASP A 816 39.99 59.22 13.97
CA ASP A 816 38.53 59.20 14.14
C ASP A 816 37.84 59.33 12.77
N ILE A 817 38.32 60.24 11.93
CA ILE A 817 37.80 60.42 10.56
C ILE A 817 38.05 59.18 9.70
N LYS A 818 39.23 58.56 9.78
CA LYS A 818 39.50 57.28 9.09
C LYS A 818 38.60 56.15 9.56
N SER A 819 38.23 56.12 10.84
CA SER A 819 37.28 55.13 11.36
C SER A 819 35.88 55.35 10.77
N ILE A 820 35.42 56.60 10.73
CA ILE A 820 34.14 56.96 10.11
C ILE A 820 34.17 56.69 8.60
N GLU A 821 35.29 56.95 7.93
CA GLU A 821 35.49 56.66 6.50
C GLU A 821 35.39 55.15 6.21
N ASN A 822 35.96 54.31 7.07
CA ASN A 822 35.83 52.86 6.96
C ASN A 822 34.38 52.38 7.12
N ASP A 823 33.64 52.95 8.09
CA ASP A 823 32.21 52.66 8.28
C ASP A 823 31.39 53.11 7.06
N PHE A 824 31.70 54.30 6.50
CA PHE A 824 31.13 54.81 5.26
C PHE A 824 31.42 53.89 4.07
N ALA A 825 32.64 53.39 3.94
CA ALA A 825 33.03 52.50 2.86
C ALA A 825 32.22 51.18 2.90
N VAL A 826 32.01 50.61 4.10
CA VAL A 826 31.21 49.38 4.27
C VAL A 826 29.75 49.62 3.89
N LEU A 827 29.13 50.70 4.40
CA LEU A 827 27.74 51.02 4.07
C LEU A 827 27.57 51.41 2.60
N LYS A 828 28.55 52.10 2.01
CA LYS A 828 28.52 52.45 0.59
C LYS A 828 28.65 51.23 -0.32
N LEU A 829 29.57 50.30 -0.01
CA LEU A 829 29.68 49.03 -0.75
C LEU A 829 28.38 48.22 -0.70
N ALA A 830 27.72 48.18 0.46
CA ALA A 830 26.40 47.56 0.59
C ALA A 830 25.32 48.30 -0.23
N LYS A 831 25.33 49.64 -0.24
CA LYS A 831 24.41 50.48 -1.03
C LYS A 831 24.58 50.30 -2.55
N GLU A 832 25.82 50.18 -3.02
CA GLU A 832 26.15 50.07 -4.44
C GLU A 832 25.96 48.66 -5.00
N THR A 833 25.78 47.65 -4.14
CA THR A 833 25.46 46.28 -4.55
C THR A 833 24.02 46.24 -5.08
N LYS A 834 23.89 46.39 -6.40
CA LYS A 834 22.59 46.28 -7.10
C LYS A 834 21.89 44.98 -6.71
N LEU A 835 20.59 45.09 -6.38
CA LEU A 835 19.66 44.02 -5.92
C LEU A 835 19.58 43.79 -4.41
N PHE A 836 20.48 44.34 -3.58
CA PHE A 836 20.38 44.20 -2.11
C PHE A 836 19.09 44.83 -1.54
N GLU A 837 18.63 45.93 -2.15
CA GLU A 837 17.36 46.61 -1.81
C GLU A 837 16.11 45.73 -2.02
N LYS A 838 16.20 44.68 -2.85
CA LYS A 838 15.10 43.72 -3.05
C LYS A 838 14.84 42.90 -1.78
N HIS A 839 15.90 42.62 -1.02
CA HIS A 839 15.89 41.74 0.14
C HIS A 839 15.83 42.51 1.47
N ILE A 840 16.55 43.63 1.58
CA ILE A 840 16.64 44.44 2.81
C ILE A 840 15.97 45.80 2.61
N LYS A 841 14.72 45.89 3.08
CA LYS A 841 14.00 47.17 3.14
C LYS A 841 14.62 48.05 4.25
N ASN A 842 14.56 49.37 4.07
CA ASN A 842 15.02 50.39 5.03
C ASN A 842 16.54 50.54 5.22
N PHE A 843 17.38 49.85 4.43
CA PHE A 843 18.83 50.06 4.48
C PHE A 843 19.25 51.53 4.20
N ASN A 844 18.57 52.18 3.25
CA ASN A 844 18.81 53.59 2.93
C ASN A 844 18.61 54.51 4.15
N GLU A 845 17.68 54.18 5.05
CA GLU A 845 17.44 54.94 6.28
C GLU A 845 18.66 54.89 7.21
N ILE A 846 19.34 53.74 7.32
CA ILE A 846 20.55 53.59 8.17
C ILE A 846 21.71 54.45 7.63
N TYR A 847 21.89 54.48 6.30
CA TYR A 847 22.90 55.32 5.64
C TYR A 847 22.58 56.80 5.79
N ASP A 848 21.31 57.18 5.60
CA ASP A 848 20.88 58.58 5.70
C ASP A 848 20.98 59.10 7.14
N VAL A 849 20.64 58.29 8.16
CA VAL A 849 20.81 58.63 9.59
C VAL A 849 22.27 58.93 9.93
N LEU A 850 23.23 58.20 9.36
CA LEU A 850 24.66 58.48 9.57
C LEU A 850 25.04 59.85 9.00
N ILE A 851 24.56 60.16 7.79
CA ILE A 851 24.80 61.47 7.17
C ILE A 851 24.15 62.61 7.97
N GLU A 852 22.93 62.42 8.48
CA GLU A 852 22.27 63.41 9.33
C GLU A 852 23.06 63.70 10.62
N ASN A 853 23.63 62.66 11.25
CA ASN A 853 24.48 62.83 12.43
C ASN A 853 25.75 63.63 12.12
N LEU A 854 26.39 63.40 10.97
CA LEU A 854 27.54 64.19 10.53
C LEU A 854 27.18 65.65 10.25
N ILE A 855 26.05 65.90 9.59
CA ILE A 855 25.56 67.27 9.35
C ILE A 855 25.31 67.99 10.68
N LYS A 856 24.73 67.28 11.66
CA LYS A 856 24.54 67.83 13.01
C LYS A 856 25.86 68.24 13.66
N TYR A 857 26.88 67.38 13.60
CA TYR A 857 28.21 67.70 14.12
C TYR A 857 28.87 68.89 13.40
N VAL A 858 28.74 68.96 12.08
CA VAL A 858 29.20 70.12 11.28
C VAL A 858 28.50 71.41 11.72
N ASN A 859 27.20 71.36 12.00
CA ASN A 859 26.47 72.53 12.52
C ASN A 859 26.96 72.95 13.91
N GLU A 860 27.39 72.01 14.76
CA GLU A 860 28.03 72.35 16.04
C GLU A 860 29.40 73.02 15.86
N ILE A 861 30.23 72.55 14.91
CA ILE A 861 31.50 73.23 14.57
C ILE A 861 31.24 74.67 14.15
N ILE A 862 30.23 74.89 13.30
CA ILE A 862 29.83 76.22 12.83
C ILE A 862 29.48 77.15 14.00
N LEU A 863 28.67 76.67 14.95
CA LEU A 863 28.29 77.45 16.13
C LEU A 863 29.52 77.86 16.96
N ARG A 864 30.47 76.95 17.16
CA ARG A 864 31.70 77.23 17.91
C ARG A 864 32.62 78.25 17.20
N ILE A 865 32.66 78.22 15.86
CA ILE A 865 33.37 79.23 15.06
C ILE A 865 32.70 80.60 15.23
N ASP A 866 31.37 80.68 15.12
CA ASP A 866 30.63 81.93 15.29
C ASP A 866 30.80 82.50 16.71
N GLU A 867 30.80 81.66 17.76
CA GLU A 867 31.09 82.08 19.13
C GLU A 867 32.52 82.64 19.28
N SER A 868 33.50 82.00 18.65
CA SER A 868 34.91 82.41 18.70
C SER A 868 35.15 83.74 17.97
N LEU A 869 34.40 84.01 16.90
CA LEU A 869 34.46 85.28 16.17
C LEU A 869 33.73 86.43 16.87
N ASN A 870 32.79 86.14 17.78
CA ASN A 870 31.95 87.16 18.44
C ASN A 870 32.37 87.51 19.89
N LYS A 871 33.42 86.90 20.45
CA LYS A 871 33.92 87.26 21.79
C LYS A 871 34.56 88.66 21.81
N ASN A 872 34.00 89.55 22.63
CA ASN A 872 34.41 90.96 22.77
C ASN A 872 35.81 91.10 23.41
N SER A 873 36.86 91.15 22.59
CA SER A 873 37.98 92.13 22.66
C SER A 873 39.21 91.70 21.87
N TYR A 874 39.37 90.41 21.55
CA TYR A 874 40.45 89.89 20.69
C TYR A 874 39.96 88.62 19.98
N TYR A 875 39.96 88.62 18.65
CA TYR A 875 39.56 87.45 17.83
C TYR A 875 40.55 86.28 18.06
N ASP A 876 40.03 85.10 18.43
CA ASP A 876 40.84 83.88 18.61
C ASP A 876 40.94 83.10 17.29
N PHE A 877 41.78 83.59 16.37
CA PHE A 877 41.96 82.98 15.06
C PHE A 877 42.65 81.61 15.10
N ASP A 878 43.37 81.27 16.19
CA ASP A 878 44.03 79.98 16.35
C ASP A 878 42.97 78.88 16.59
N SER A 879 41.98 79.13 17.46
CA SER A 879 40.85 78.20 17.67
C SER A 879 39.95 78.07 16.43
N VAL A 880 39.75 79.18 15.69
CA VAL A 880 38.96 79.17 14.44
C VAL A 880 39.67 78.35 13.36
N GLU A 881 41.00 78.42 13.26
CA GLU A 881 41.79 77.62 12.33
C GLU A 881 41.59 76.12 12.56
N GLN A 882 41.68 75.68 13.83
CA GLN A 882 41.51 74.28 14.19
C GLN A 882 40.11 73.76 13.86
N LEU A 883 39.06 74.54 14.16
CA LEU A 883 37.69 74.17 13.86
C LEU A 883 37.42 74.11 12.33
N ILE A 884 38.04 75.00 11.56
CA ILE A 884 37.95 74.97 10.10
C ILE A 884 38.70 73.76 9.52
N TYR A 885 39.84 73.38 10.11
CA TYR A 885 40.54 72.16 9.75
C TYR A 885 39.68 70.91 10.02
N GLU A 886 39.03 70.81 11.19
CA GLU A 886 38.09 69.72 11.50
C GLU A 886 36.90 69.69 10.51
N PHE A 887 36.33 70.84 10.17
CA PHE A 887 35.28 70.91 9.15
C PHE A 887 35.78 70.45 7.77
N ALA A 888 37.00 70.84 7.39
CA ALA A 888 37.60 70.41 6.12
C ALA A 888 37.82 68.88 6.08
N LEU A 889 38.22 68.25 7.19
CA LEU A 889 38.36 66.80 7.29
C LEU A 889 37.01 66.07 7.14
N ILE A 890 35.93 66.57 7.74
CA ILE A 890 34.61 65.94 7.55
C ILE A 890 34.14 66.07 6.10
N ARG A 891 34.50 67.16 5.41
CA ARG A 891 34.15 67.40 4.00
C ARG A 891 34.84 66.44 3.03
N THR A 892 35.92 65.75 3.42
CA THR A 892 36.55 64.72 2.57
C THR A 892 35.75 63.42 2.53
N LEU A 893 34.82 63.22 3.47
CA LEU A 893 33.95 62.04 3.48
C LEU A 893 32.98 62.06 2.28
N PRO A 894 32.62 60.89 1.72
CA PRO A 894 31.67 60.80 0.62
C PRO A 894 30.34 61.52 0.90
N ASP A 895 29.78 62.19 -0.11
CA ASP A 895 28.52 62.96 -0.08
C ASP A 895 28.48 64.20 0.85
N MET A 896 29.45 64.37 1.75
CA MET A 896 29.48 65.48 2.71
C MET A 896 29.87 66.82 2.09
N GLU A 897 30.73 66.83 1.07
CA GLU A 897 31.14 68.06 0.39
C GLU A 897 29.92 68.83 -0.18
N LEU A 898 29.06 68.11 -0.92
CA LEU A 898 27.85 68.65 -1.52
C LEU A 898 26.86 69.15 -0.45
N LYS A 899 26.61 68.32 0.58
CA LYS A 899 25.61 68.61 1.63
C LYS A 899 26.03 69.75 2.55
N THR A 900 27.32 70.02 2.71
CA THR A 900 27.83 71.07 3.62
C THR A 900 28.35 72.32 2.89
N ASN A 901 28.27 72.35 1.56
CA ASN A 901 28.89 73.38 0.73
C ASN A 901 28.41 74.81 1.05
N GLN A 902 27.09 74.98 1.17
CA GLN A 902 26.50 76.28 1.51
C GLN A 902 26.97 76.78 2.87
N ASN A 903 27.01 75.89 3.85
CA ASN A 903 27.47 76.18 5.21
C ASN A 903 28.95 76.58 5.23
N PHE A 904 29.80 75.84 4.51
CA PHE A 904 31.22 76.15 4.42
C PHE A 904 31.48 77.57 3.90
N TYR A 905 30.91 77.94 2.75
CA TYR A 905 31.09 79.29 2.19
C TYR A 905 30.49 80.39 3.06
N ARG A 906 29.38 80.13 3.75
CA ARG A 906 28.78 81.08 4.70
C ARG A 906 29.74 81.41 5.84
N ILE A 907 30.44 80.41 6.36
CA ILE A 907 31.34 80.58 7.51
C ILE A 907 32.63 81.28 7.07
N ILE A 908 33.17 80.93 5.90
CA ILE A 908 34.26 81.69 5.28
C ILE A 908 33.87 83.16 5.06
N GLY A 909 32.64 83.43 4.62
CA GLY A 909 32.11 84.79 4.52
C GLY A 909 32.06 85.54 5.87
N SER A 910 31.73 84.84 6.95
CA SER A 910 31.67 85.39 8.32
C SER A 910 33.07 85.69 8.87
N ILE A 911 34.05 84.82 8.59
CA ILE A 911 35.47 85.04 8.87
C ILE A 911 35.98 86.26 8.10
N HIS A 912 35.71 86.34 6.78
CA HIS A 912 36.07 87.49 5.95
C HIS A 912 35.48 88.81 6.48
N SER A 913 34.21 88.79 6.88
CA SER A 913 33.54 89.96 7.47
C SER A 913 34.24 90.43 8.75
N SER A 914 34.60 89.49 9.63
CA SER A 914 35.28 89.78 10.89
C SER A 914 36.67 90.40 10.67
N ILE A 915 37.42 89.93 9.67
CA ILE A 915 38.74 90.49 9.33
C ILE A 915 38.61 91.86 8.67
N ARG A 916 37.59 92.08 7.84
CA ARG A 916 37.32 93.43 7.31
C ARG A 916 36.95 94.42 8.42
N LYS A 917 36.22 93.98 9.46
CA LYS A 917 35.99 94.81 10.65
C LYS A 917 37.30 95.14 11.35
N LEU A 918 38.18 94.16 11.54
CA LEU A 918 39.51 94.36 12.13
C LEU A 918 40.37 95.32 11.29
N GLN A 919 40.37 95.18 9.96
CA GLN A 919 41.02 96.10 9.02
C GLN A 919 40.51 97.53 9.22
N LYS A 920 39.19 97.73 9.24
CA LYS A 920 38.60 99.07 9.40
C LYS A 920 39.03 99.72 10.71
N VAL A 921 39.07 98.97 11.82
CA VAL A 921 39.55 99.48 13.12
C VAL A 921 41.03 99.89 13.05
N ILE A 922 41.87 99.10 12.37
CA ILE A 922 43.29 99.43 12.15
C ILE A 922 43.43 100.71 11.32
N GLU A 923 42.65 100.82 10.24
CA GLU A 923 42.66 101.99 9.37
C GLU A 923 42.19 103.27 10.08
N ASP A 924 41.13 103.19 10.88
CA ASP A 924 40.62 104.33 11.66
C ASP A 924 41.67 104.84 12.66
N ILE A 925 42.48 103.95 13.25
CA ILE A 925 43.59 104.33 14.14
C ILE A 925 44.73 105.00 13.35
N ILE A 926 45.01 104.56 12.13
CA ILE A 926 46.03 105.17 11.26
C ILE A 926 45.61 106.58 10.85
N ASP A 927 44.34 106.77 10.49
CA ASP A 927 43.82 108.07 10.04
C ASP A 927 43.83 109.11 11.20
N GLN A 928 43.74 108.67 12.47
CA GLN A 928 43.86 109.55 13.65
C GLN A 928 45.28 110.09 13.89
N LEU A 929 46.31 109.59 13.21
CA LEU A 929 47.70 110.01 13.41
C LEU A 929 48.00 111.42 12.85
N ASP A 930 47.13 111.99 12.02
CA ASP A 930 47.42 113.20 11.23
C ASP A 930 47.09 114.54 11.96
N PHE A 931 46.44 114.53 13.13
CA PHE A 931 45.73 115.74 13.64
C PHE A 931 45.97 116.21 15.09
N GLN A 932 46.95 115.70 15.84
CA GLN A 932 47.11 116.13 17.25
C GLN A 932 48.53 116.55 17.66
N SER A 933 48.60 117.62 18.45
CA SER A 933 49.78 118.17 19.14
C SER A 933 50.14 117.39 20.44
N ASN A 934 49.53 116.23 20.67
CA ASN A 934 49.77 115.37 21.83
C ASN A 934 50.66 114.17 21.49
N PRO A 935 51.39 113.58 22.47
CA PRO A 935 52.21 112.39 22.25
C PRO A 935 51.35 111.19 21.85
N ILE A 936 51.63 110.61 20.68
CA ILE A 936 50.88 109.50 20.07
C ILE A 936 51.18 108.18 20.79
N ASN A 937 50.16 107.40 21.18
CA ASN A 937 50.30 106.05 21.72
C ASN A 937 50.07 104.97 20.65
N ILE A 938 51.13 104.29 20.24
CA ILE A 938 51.15 103.31 19.14
C ILE A 938 50.80 101.87 19.58
N ARG A 939 50.76 101.61 20.89
CA ARG A 939 50.59 100.25 21.43
C ARG A 939 49.30 99.53 20.99
N PRO A 940 48.13 100.17 20.86
CA PRO A 940 46.91 99.53 20.37
C PRO A 940 47.03 99.02 18.92
N LEU A 941 47.68 99.80 18.05
CA LEU A 941 47.88 99.44 16.64
C LEU A 941 48.82 98.23 16.51
N LEU A 942 49.91 98.17 17.29
CA LEU A 942 50.81 97.03 17.32
C LEU A 942 50.12 95.73 17.77
N ASN A 943 49.27 95.79 18.80
CA ASN A 943 48.50 94.64 19.25
C ASN A 943 47.49 94.17 18.18
N LEU A 944 46.81 95.08 17.48
CA LEU A 944 45.86 94.69 16.43
C LEU A 944 46.56 94.07 15.21
N LEU A 945 47.73 94.58 14.84
CA LEU A 945 48.56 94.00 13.78
C LEU A 945 49.07 92.60 14.12
N SER A 946 49.44 92.32 15.38
CA SER A 946 49.83 90.97 15.79
C SER A 946 48.68 89.96 15.78
N HIS A 947 47.44 90.40 16.03
CA HIS A 947 46.26 89.53 15.88
C HIS A 947 45.90 89.29 14.42
N LEU A 948 46.07 90.30 13.56
CA LEU A 948 45.91 90.13 12.12
C LEU A 948 46.94 89.15 11.55
N GLU A 949 48.19 89.17 12.03
CA GLU A 949 49.23 88.21 11.62
C GLU A 949 48.82 86.75 11.86
N LYS A 950 48.13 86.46 12.97
CA LYS A 950 47.58 85.12 13.27
C LYS A 950 46.48 84.66 12.30
N ALA A 951 45.92 85.55 11.48
CA ALA A 951 44.91 85.23 10.47
C ALA A 951 45.52 84.90 9.09
N GLU A 952 46.85 84.75 8.97
CA GLU A 952 47.54 84.44 7.71
C GLU A 952 47.06 83.13 7.07
N TRP A 953 46.68 82.14 7.89
CA TRP A 953 46.19 80.84 7.42
C TRP A 953 44.96 80.92 6.50
N ILE A 954 44.24 82.03 6.50
CA ILE A 954 43.04 82.23 5.69
C ILE A 954 43.35 82.32 4.21
N ASP A 955 44.55 82.76 3.82
CA ASP A 955 44.97 82.70 2.42
C ASP A 955 45.16 81.26 1.92
N ARG A 956 45.29 80.26 2.81
CA ARG A 956 45.22 78.83 2.41
C ARG A 956 43.83 78.41 1.96
N ILE A 957 42.79 79.14 2.37
CA ILE A 957 41.39 78.78 2.13
C ILE A 957 40.73 79.75 1.14
N SER A 958 41.08 81.03 1.20
CA SER A 958 40.64 82.08 0.26
C SER A 958 41.87 82.85 -0.25
N PRO A 959 42.59 82.31 -1.24
CA PRO A 959 43.84 82.88 -1.73
C PRO A 959 43.74 84.36 -2.11
N GLY A 960 44.64 85.17 -1.56
CA GLY A 960 44.79 86.59 -1.88
C GLY A 960 43.88 87.54 -1.08
N PHE A 961 42.98 87.02 -0.24
CA PHE A 961 42.11 87.84 0.59
C PHE A 961 42.90 88.54 1.70
N PHE A 962 43.71 87.80 2.46
CA PHE A 962 44.52 88.34 3.54
C PHE A 962 45.62 89.26 3.00
N ASN A 963 46.30 88.84 1.92
CA ASN A 963 47.29 89.68 1.23
C ASN A 963 46.74 91.02 0.75
N LYS A 964 45.48 91.08 0.29
CA LYS A 964 44.82 92.33 -0.11
C LYS A 964 44.57 93.26 1.09
N ILE A 965 44.19 92.71 2.24
CA ILE A 965 44.00 93.48 3.47
C ILE A 965 45.34 94.00 4.01
N ARG A 966 46.35 93.14 4.04
CA ARG A 966 47.72 93.48 4.43
C ARG A 966 48.31 94.59 3.57
N SER A 967 48.16 94.51 2.25
CA SER A 967 48.63 95.54 1.33
C SER A 967 47.85 96.87 1.44
N GLY A 968 46.55 96.83 1.74
CA GLY A 968 45.75 98.03 2.04
C GLY A 968 46.26 98.79 3.26
N ILE A 969 46.47 98.09 4.38
CA ILE A 969 47.01 98.67 5.62
C ILE A 969 48.43 99.20 5.39
N LYS A 970 49.26 98.44 4.66
CA LYS A 970 50.62 98.84 4.27
C LYS A 970 50.64 100.17 3.51
N ASN A 971 49.82 100.30 2.48
CA ASN A 971 49.80 101.50 1.64
C ASN A 971 49.36 102.74 2.43
N LYS A 972 48.36 102.61 3.32
CA LYS A 972 47.93 103.72 4.19
C LYS A 972 49.06 104.21 5.11
N LEU A 973 49.84 103.31 5.70
CA LEU A 973 50.98 103.68 6.54
C LEU A 973 52.11 104.37 5.75
N ILE A 974 52.37 103.94 4.52
CA ILE A 974 53.36 104.57 3.63
C ILE A 974 52.92 105.99 3.25
N ILE A 975 51.65 106.17 2.83
CA ILE A 975 51.09 107.48 2.48
C ILE A 975 51.23 108.46 3.66
N GLN A 976 50.98 107.99 4.89
CA GLN A 976 51.15 108.83 6.08
C GLN A 976 52.61 109.27 6.31
N MET A 977 53.60 108.39 6.05
CA MET A 977 55.01 108.80 6.10
C MET A 977 55.38 109.81 5.01
N GLU A 978 54.81 109.68 3.81
CA GLU A 978 55.02 110.63 2.71
C GLU A 978 54.40 112.00 2.98
N ASN A 979 53.27 112.05 3.70
CA ASN A 979 52.67 113.30 4.18
C ASN A 979 53.61 114.03 5.16
N PHE A 980 54.26 113.31 6.08
CA PHE A 980 55.27 113.92 6.97
C PHE A 980 56.51 114.41 6.19
N GLU A 981 56.96 113.68 5.17
CA GLU A 981 58.06 114.13 4.30
C GLU A 981 57.73 115.45 3.58
N SER A 982 56.52 115.58 3.05
CA SER A 982 56.08 116.79 2.33
C SER A 982 56.03 118.00 3.27
N LYS A 983 55.45 117.86 4.46
CA LYS A 983 55.42 118.92 5.49
C LYS A 983 56.83 119.38 5.89
N LEU A 984 57.82 118.49 5.87
CA LEU A 984 59.21 118.81 6.19
C LEU A 984 59.93 119.59 5.08
N LYS A 985 59.56 119.37 3.81
CA LYS A 985 60.11 120.09 2.65
C LYS A 985 59.60 121.53 2.53
N GLU A 986 58.40 121.81 3.06
CA GLU A 986 57.80 123.15 3.02
C GLU A 986 58.42 124.14 4.01
N LEU A 987 59.22 123.66 4.98
CA LEU A 987 59.90 124.51 5.97
C LEU A 987 61.17 125.15 5.39
N ASN A 988 61.27 126.49 5.42
CA ASN A 988 62.50 127.19 5.01
C ASN A 988 63.53 127.17 6.16
N LEU A 989 64.68 126.51 5.94
CA LEU A 989 65.71 126.27 6.97
C LEU A 989 66.95 127.18 6.80
N GLU A 990 66.79 128.34 6.16
CA GLU A 990 67.84 129.36 6.03
C GLU A 990 68.19 129.99 7.39
N LEU A 991 69.43 130.51 7.52
CA LEU A 991 69.92 131.16 8.75
C LEU A 991 69.08 132.38 9.17
N GLU A 992 68.25 132.91 8.27
CA GLU A 992 67.33 134.03 8.53
C GLU A 992 66.04 133.59 9.27
N HIS A 993 65.76 132.28 9.35
CA HIS A 993 64.53 131.72 9.93
C HIS A 993 64.79 130.63 11.00
N PRO A 994 65.46 130.96 12.13
CA PRO A 994 65.73 129.99 13.20
C PRO A 994 64.45 129.41 13.85
N GLU A 995 63.30 130.06 13.71
CA GLU A 995 62.00 129.61 14.21
C GLU A 995 61.47 128.31 13.57
N ASN A 996 61.98 127.92 12.39
CA ASN A 996 61.52 126.72 11.68
C ASN A 996 62.23 125.43 12.15
N ILE A 997 63.34 125.54 12.87
CA ILE A 997 64.12 124.38 13.36
C ILE A 997 63.35 123.53 14.39
N PRO A 998 62.64 124.10 15.38
CA PRO A 998 61.82 123.32 16.32
C PRO A 998 60.67 122.53 15.64
N LEU A 999 60.03 123.11 14.62
CA LEU A 999 58.93 122.45 13.90
C LEU A 999 59.44 121.24 13.10
N ALA A 1000 60.58 121.39 12.43
CA ALA A 1000 61.24 120.30 11.72
C ALA A 1000 61.63 119.16 12.69
N ASN A 1001 62.06 119.50 13.90
CA ASN A 1001 62.38 118.51 14.94
C ASN A 1001 61.14 117.71 15.40
N GLU A 1002 59.97 118.34 15.54
CA GLU A 1002 58.73 117.66 15.93
C GLU A 1002 58.28 116.64 14.85
N ILE A 1003 58.36 117.01 13.57
CA ILE A 1003 58.06 116.10 12.45
C ILE A 1003 59.04 114.93 12.43
N CYS A 1004 60.34 115.16 12.66
CA CYS A 1004 61.34 114.10 12.78
C CYS A 1004 61.05 113.13 13.95
N ILE A 1005 60.57 113.63 15.09
CA ILE A 1005 60.15 112.78 16.23
C ILE A 1005 58.97 111.89 15.81
N LYS A 1006 57.96 112.44 15.12
CA LYS A 1006 56.80 111.67 14.63
C LYS A 1006 57.19 110.61 13.60
N ILE A 1007 58.12 110.92 12.70
CA ILE A 1007 58.68 109.94 11.76
C ILE A 1007 59.44 108.83 12.51
N ASN A 1008 60.21 109.17 13.54
CA ASN A 1008 60.97 108.19 14.33
C ASN A 1008 60.08 107.21 15.10
N LEU A 1009 58.84 107.58 15.43
CA LEU A 1009 57.88 106.67 16.06
C LEU A 1009 57.46 105.51 15.15
N PHE A 1010 57.51 105.69 13.82
CA PHE A 1010 57.18 104.62 12.87
C PHE A 1010 58.23 103.50 12.80
N LYS A 1011 59.40 103.70 13.40
CA LYS A 1011 60.44 102.67 13.54
C LYS A 1011 59.93 101.40 14.22
N ALA A 1012 58.97 101.52 15.15
CA ALA A 1012 58.36 100.36 15.81
C ALA A 1012 57.59 99.44 14.83
N PHE A 1013 57.18 99.95 13.67
CA PHE A 1013 56.48 99.18 12.64
C PHE A 1013 57.41 98.54 11.60
N GLU A 1014 58.72 98.84 11.60
CA GLU A 1014 59.68 98.24 10.64
C GLU A 1014 59.67 96.71 10.67
N ARG A 1015 59.40 96.10 11.84
CA ARG A 1015 59.26 94.64 11.98
C ARG A 1015 58.13 94.08 11.11
N TYR A 1016 57.07 94.85 10.92
CA TYR A 1016 55.87 94.43 10.17
C TYR A 1016 55.87 94.96 8.73
N LEU A 1017 56.53 96.10 8.50
CA LEU A 1017 56.63 96.82 7.22
C LEU A 1017 58.02 97.45 7.04
N PRO A 1018 59.01 96.70 6.54
CA PRO A 1018 60.39 97.16 6.39
C PRO A 1018 60.54 98.36 5.42
N GLU A 1019 59.58 98.57 4.51
CA GLU A 1019 59.58 99.69 3.56
C GLU A 1019 59.47 101.07 4.24
N LEU A 1020 58.93 101.13 5.46
CA LEU A 1020 58.86 102.36 6.25
C LEU A 1020 60.27 102.84 6.66
N GLY A 1021 61.20 101.92 6.91
CA GLY A 1021 62.60 102.24 7.22
C GLY A 1021 63.35 102.90 6.06
N ILE A 1022 63.03 102.49 4.83
CA ILE A 1022 63.58 103.12 3.60
C ILE A 1022 63.07 104.56 3.48
N CYS A 1023 61.78 104.79 3.72
CA CYS A 1023 61.19 106.13 3.70
C CYS A 1023 61.84 107.05 4.76
N GLN A 1024 62.01 106.55 5.98
CA GLN A 1024 62.66 107.29 7.07
C GLN A 1024 64.11 107.68 6.73
N ALA A 1025 64.91 106.75 6.19
CA ALA A 1025 66.29 107.01 5.79
C ALA A 1025 66.38 108.10 4.70
N ARG A 1026 65.44 108.07 3.74
CA ARG A 1026 65.32 109.09 2.69
C ARG A 1026 65.03 110.48 3.26
N ILE A 1027 64.06 110.60 4.18
CA ILE A 1027 63.67 111.88 4.79
C ILE A 1027 64.82 112.48 5.60
N ASN A 1028 65.47 111.66 6.44
CA ASN A 1028 66.62 112.12 7.25
C ASN A 1028 67.78 112.62 6.39
N THR A 1029 68.09 111.94 5.28
CA THR A 1029 69.17 112.34 4.36
C THR A 1029 68.90 113.71 3.72
N ASN A 1030 67.64 113.97 3.34
CA ASN A 1030 67.24 115.24 2.75
C ASN A 1030 67.33 116.40 3.76
N PHE A 1031 66.93 116.16 5.02
CA PHE A 1031 67.05 117.15 6.10
C PHE A 1031 68.51 117.52 6.39
N PHE A 1032 69.40 116.53 6.49
CA PHE A 1032 70.84 116.77 6.72
C PHE A 1032 71.49 117.60 5.60
N LYS A 1033 71.15 117.31 4.33
CA LYS A 1033 71.67 118.09 3.18
C LYS A 1033 71.27 119.56 3.24
N ALA A 1034 70.04 119.86 3.67
CA ALA A 1034 69.55 121.23 3.76
C ALA A 1034 70.35 122.07 4.78
N ILE A 1035 70.68 121.48 5.95
CA ILE A 1035 71.48 122.15 6.99
C ILE A 1035 72.95 122.30 6.58
N GLN A 1036 73.53 121.30 5.91
CA GLN A 1036 74.94 121.30 5.56
C GLN A 1036 75.31 122.38 4.53
N ASN A 1037 74.41 122.70 3.60
CA ASN A 1037 74.59 123.77 2.61
C ASN A 1037 74.67 125.18 3.24
N GLN A 1038 74.12 125.39 4.44
CA GLN A 1038 74.15 126.69 5.13
C GLN A 1038 75.44 126.93 5.92
N LEU A 1039 76.19 125.87 6.29
CA LEU A 1039 77.38 125.96 7.14
C LEU A 1039 78.71 126.16 6.38
N GLU A 1040 78.75 125.85 5.08
CA GLU A 1040 79.98 125.86 4.26
C GLU A 1040 80.65 127.25 4.09
N PRO A 1041 79.91 128.37 3.91
CA PRO A 1041 80.50 129.71 3.75
C PRO A 1041 81.19 130.26 5.01
N ILE A 1042 80.78 129.81 6.20
CA ILE A 1042 81.32 130.24 7.50
C ILE A 1042 82.74 129.68 7.72
N SER A 1043 83.04 128.50 7.15
CA SER A 1043 84.34 127.84 7.33
C SER A 1043 85.51 128.46 6.54
N LYS A 1044 85.24 129.27 5.50
CA LYS A 1044 86.30 129.85 4.62
C LYS A 1044 86.90 131.18 5.11
N ARG A 1045 86.37 131.83 6.16
CA ARG A 1045 86.72 133.22 6.53
C ARG A 1045 87.63 133.38 7.77
N TYR A 1046 87.96 132.31 8.49
CA TYR A 1046 88.82 132.36 9.68
C TYR A 1046 89.88 131.25 9.66
N ASN A 1047 91.16 131.64 9.54
CA ASN A 1047 92.33 130.76 9.61
C ASN A 1047 93.18 131.18 10.83
N LEU A 1048 93.27 130.31 11.85
CA LEU A 1048 94.23 130.37 12.95
C LEU A 1048 94.63 128.94 13.30
N SER A 1049 95.89 128.63 13.04
CA SER A 1049 96.56 127.35 13.18
C SER A 1049 97.22 127.17 14.56
N GLU A 1050 97.25 125.91 15.00
CA GLU A 1050 98.23 125.25 15.89
C GLU A 1050 98.22 125.51 17.41
N LYS A 1051 97.87 124.47 18.17
CA LYS A 1051 98.88 123.68 18.91
C LYS A 1051 98.40 122.30 19.39
N SER A 1052 99.23 121.32 19.01
CA SER A 1052 99.57 119.99 19.58
C SER A 1052 98.51 118.89 19.71
N VAL A 1053 98.66 117.94 18.78
CA VAL A 1053 98.01 116.64 18.53
C VAL A 1053 98.55 115.49 19.42
N ASP A 1054 99.24 115.78 20.52
CA ASP A 1054 99.87 114.74 21.36
C ASP A 1054 99.05 114.28 22.59
N TYR A 1055 97.86 114.82 22.80
CA TYR A 1055 96.97 114.40 23.91
C TYR A 1055 95.92 113.35 23.50
N LEU A 1056 95.57 113.26 22.21
CA LEU A 1056 94.52 112.35 21.69
C LEU A 1056 95.05 110.97 21.23
N LYS A 1057 96.36 110.72 21.32
CA LYS A 1057 96.96 109.40 21.05
C LYS A 1057 96.99 108.47 22.28
N ASN A 1058 96.68 108.97 23.48
CA ASN A 1058 96.65 108.18 24.71
C ASN A 1058 95.24 107.71 25.14
N GLU A 1059 94.15 108.30 24.63
CA GLU A 1059 92.77 107.82 24.90
C GLU A 1059 92.30 106.70 23.95
N LEU A 1060 92.99 106.49 22.82
CA LEU A 1060 92.66 105.44 21.84
C LEU A 1060 93.17 104.04 22.25
N ASN A 1061 94.05 103.95 23.26
CA ASN A 1061 94.61 102.69 23.77
C ASN A 1061 93.89 102.15 25.02
N GLU A 1062 92.99 102.92 25.65
CA GLU A 1062 92.15 102.43 26.77
C GLU A 1062 90.80 101.87 26.31
N LEU A 1063 90.30 102.25 25.13
CA LEU A 1063 89.05 101.69 24.55
C LEU A 1063 89.23 100.32 23.88
N LYS A 1064 90.46 99.90 23.56
CA LYS A 1064 90.77 98.56 23.00
C LYS A 1064 90.90 97.45 24.05
N GLN A 1065 90.84 97.79 25.35
CA GLN A 1065 90.82 96.83 26.47
C GLN A 1065 89.40 96.58 27.02
N ILE A 1066 88.39 97.34 26.59
CA ILE A 1066 86.98 97.13 26.97
C ILE A 1066 86.25 96.19 25.99
N GLU A 1067 86.76 96.04 24.77
CA GLU A 1067 86.30 95.05 23.77
C GLU A 1067 86.60 93.60 24.20
N ILE A 1068 87.60 93.39 25.07
CA ILE A 1068 88.05 92.07 25.56
C ILE A 1068 87.21 91.56 26.75
N ASN A 1069 86.34 92.40 27.35
CA ASN A 1069 85.54 92.04 28.53
C ASN A 1069 84.02 91.89 28.29
N TYR A 1070 83.55 91.95 27.04
CA TYR A 1070 82.13 91.72 26.71
C TYR A 1070 81.80 90.26 26.30
N ASP A 1071 82.81 89.40 26.19
CA ASP A 1071 82.70 87.97 25.83
C ASP A 1071 82.27 87.03 26.99
N ASN A 1072 81.83 87.56 28.13
CA ASN A 1072 81.54 86.75 29.33
C ASN A 1072 80.08 86.78 29.84
N LEU A 1073 79.10 87.24 29.05
CA LEU A 1073 77.69 87.19 29.46
C LEU A 1073 76.73 86.79 28.32
N TYR A 1074 76.85 85.57 27.77
CA TYR A 1074 75.70 84.85 27.18
C TYR A 1074 75.84 83.30 27.24
N PRO A 1075 74.88 82.54 27.81
CA PRO A 1075 75.00 81.09 28.11
C PRO A 1075 75.11 80.02 26.99
N PRO A 1076 74.82 80.25 25.69
CA PRO A 1076 74.77 79.13 24.72
C PRO A 1076 76.12 78.55 24.25
N ILE A 1077 77.25 79.22 24.47
CA ILE A 1077 78.57 78.80 23.95
C ILE A 1077 79.27 77.76 24.85
N TYR A 1078 78.91 77.70 26.14
CA TYR A 1078 79.50 76.74 27.10
C TYR A 1078 79.10 75.29 26.80
N PHE A 1079 77.86 75.05 26.39
CA PHE A 1079 77.36 73.70 26.06
C PHE A 1079 77.93 73.13 24.75
N LEU A 1080 78.26 73.99 23.77
CA LEU A 1080 78.83 73.55 22.49
C LEU A 1080 80.29 73.07 22.61
N LYS A 1081 81.07 73.61 23.56
CA LYS A 1081 82.45 73.17 23.82
C LYS A 1081 82.54 71.87 24.63
N GLN A 1082 81.56 71.55 25.50
CA GLN A 1082 81.52 70.25 26.19
C GLN A 1082 81.20 69.08 25.26
N ALA A 1083 80.48 69.33 24.17
CA ALA A 1083 80.09 68.30 23.20
C ALA A 1083 81.09 68.09 22.04
N GLY A 1084 82.25 68.77 22.05
CA GLY A 1084 83.31 68.56 21.05
C GLY A 1084 83.14 69.30 19.72
N TYR A 1085 82.18 70.22 19.60
CA TYR A 1085 81.89 70.94 18.35
C TYR A 1085 82.47 72.36 18.34
N SER A 1086 83.13 72.74 17.24
CA SER A 1086 83.82 74.05 17.13
C SER A 1086 82.91 75.22 16.70
N ASN A 1087 81.76 74.93 16.07
CA ASN A 1087 80.69 75.90 15.79
C ASN A 1087 79.39 75.17 15.42
N ILE A 1088 78.28 75.92 15.32
CA ILE A 1088 76.95 75.39 14.98
C ILE A 1088 76.84 74.89 13.52
N ILE A 1089 77.77 75.32 12.65
CA ILE A 1089 77.82 74.92 11.24
C ILE A 1089 78.30 73.47 11.12
N LYS A 1090 79.32 73.08 11.89
CA LYS A 1090 79.84 71.69 11.91
C LYS A 1090 78.85 70.68 12.50
N LEU A 1091 78.03 71.07 13.48
CA LEU A 1091 76.96 70.22 14.00
C LEU A 1091 75.91 69.92 12.92
N ASN A 1092 75.56 70.93 12.11
CA ASN A 1092 74.64 70.76 10.99
C ASN A 1092 75.24 69.93 9.84
N GLU A 1093 76.56 70.02 9.61
CA GLU A 1093 77.25 69.15 8.65
C GLU A 1093 77.28 67.68 9.09
N GLU A 1094 77.49 67.40 10.39
CA GLU A 1094 77.39 66.03 10.93
C GLU A 1094 75.96 65.49 10.91
N MET A 1095 74.96 66.29 11.26
CA MET A 1095 73.56 65.88 11.14
C MET A 1095 73.18 65.52 9.70
N ASN A 1096 73.68 66.26 8.71
CA ASN A 1096 73.43 65.96 7.29
C ASN A 1096 74.19 64.72 6.81
N ASN A 1097 75.42 64.47 7.30
CA ASN A 1097 76.15 63.23 7.00
C ASN A 1097 75.50 61.99 7.62
N ILE A 1098 74.98 62.09 8.86
CA ILE A 1098 74.24 61.01 9.52
C ILE A 1098 72.94 60.71 8.77
N LYS A 1099 72.23 61.75 8.32
CA LYS A 1099 71.02 61.60 7.50
C LYS A 1099 71.31 60.86 6.20
N HIS A 1100 72.42 61.19 5.53
CA HIS A 1100 72.81 60.54 4.28
C HIS A 1100 73.28 59.09 4.48
N GLN A 1101 73.89 58.75 5.62
CA GLN A 1101 74.23 57.37 5.97
C GLN A 1101 72.99 56.50 6.24
N TYR A 1102 71.98 57.03 6.92
CA TYR A 1102 70.71 56.32 7.15
C TYR A 1102 69.92 56.09 5.85
N GLU A 1103 69.91 57.06 4.93
CA GLU A 1103 69.27 56.90 3.61
C GLU A 1103 69.93 55.79 2.78
N LYS A 1104 71.26 55.63 2.89
CA LYS A 1104 72.00 54.55 2.22
C LYS A 1104 71.74 53.17 2.83
N GLN A 1105 71.65 53.07 4.16
CA GLN A 1105 71.28 51.81 4.86
C GLN A 1105 69.84 51.38 4.56
N ILE A 1106 68.91 52.32 4.44
CA ILE A 1106 67.51 52.02 4.07
C ILE A 1106 67.43 51.44 2.64
N GLN A 1107 68.26 51.93 1.71
CA GLN A 1107 68.33 51.39 0.34
C GLN A 1107 68.96 49.99 0.29
N GLU A 1108 69.98 49.70 1.11
CA GLU A 1108 70.57 48.36 1.23
C GLU A 1108 69.58 47.35 1.83
N ILE A 1109 68.83 47.73 2.88
CA ILE A 1109 67.78 46.90 3.49
C ILE A 1109 66.62 46.65 2.52
N GLN A 1110 66.27 47.61 1.66
CA GLN A 1110 65.26 47.41 0.62
C GLN A 1110 65.73 46.45 -0.48
N LEU A 1111 67.03 46.45 -0.81
CA LEU A 1111 67.62 45.52 -1.77
C LEU A 1111 67.69 44.09 -1.21
N GLU A 1112 68.05 43.91 0.06
CA GLU A 1112 68.00 42.60 0.75
C GLU A 1112 66.57 42.08 0.90
N LYS A 1113 65.60 42.95 1.20
CA LYS A 1113 64.18 42.57 1.28
C LYS A 1113 63.66 42.08 -0.08
N ASN A 1114 64.03 42.73 -1.17
CA ASN A 1114 63.65 42.31 -2.52
C ASN A 1114 64.30 40.97 -2.94
N GLN A 1115 65.51 40.67 -2.46
CA GLN A 1115 66.15 39.35 -2.65
C GLN A 1115 65.46 38.25 -1.84
N PHE A 1116 65.08 38.53 -0.58
CA PHE A 1116 64.30 37.60 0.24
C PHE A 1116 62.91 37.32 -0.35
N ASP A 1117 62.22 38.35 -0.86
CA ASP A 1117 60.92 38.18 -1.52
C ASP A 1117 61.01 37.37 -2.82
N PHE A 1118 62.15 37.45 -3.54
CA PHE A 1118 62.44 36.61 -4.70
C PHE A 1118 62.68 35.13 -4.31
N GLN A 1119 63.45 34.87 -3.26
CA GLN A 1119 63.69 33.53 -2.74
C GLN A 1119 62.42 32.87 -2.16
N ILE A 1120 61.54 33.64 -1.52
CA ILE A 1120 60.23 33.15 -1.05
C ILE A 1120 59.32 32.78 -2.24
N LYS A 1121 59.38 33.55 -3.34
CA LYS A 1121 58.67 33.19 -4.58
C LYS A 1121 59.21 31.91 -5.21
N GLU A 1122 60.52 31.70 -5.21
CA GLU A 1122 61.15 30.50 -5.75
C GLU A 1122 60.81 29.24 -4.90
N LEU A 1123 60.86 29.37 -3.57
CA LEU A 1123 60.45 28.31 -2.63
C LEU A 1123 58.97 27.96 -2.76
N ARG A 1124 58.08 28.96 -2.96
CA ARG A 1124 56.65 28.70 -3.22
C ARG A 1124 56.43 27.96 -4.54
N LEU A 1125 57.24 28.25 -5.57
CA LEU A 1125 57.18 27.53 -6.86
C LEU A 1125 57.64 26.08 -6.72
N ILE A 1126 58.70 25.82 -5.94
CA ILE A 1126 59.20 24.47 -5.64
C ILE A 1126 58.19 23.68 -4.80
N ILE A 1127 57.53 24.32 -3.83
CA ILE A 1127 56.45 23.70 -3.03
C ILE A 1127 55.26 23.34 -3.93
N GLN A 1128 54.84 24.24 -4.83
CA GLN A 1128 53.76 23.95 -5.79
C GLN A 1128 54.10 22.81 -6.75
N GLN A 1129 55.36 22.73 -7.22
CA GLN A 1129 55.82 21.63 -8.06
C GLN A 1129 55.91 20.30 -7.30
N HIS A 1130 56.28 20.33 -6.01
CA HIS A 1130 56.25 19.14 -5.15
C HIS A 1130 54.82 18.71 -4.79
N GLU A 1131 53.89 19.63 -4.55
CA GLU A 1131 52.47 19.34 -4.34
C GLU A 1131 51.83 18.70 -5.57
N GLN A 1132 52.14 19.18 -6.78
CA GLN A 1132 51.69 18.56 -8.03
C GLN A 1132 52.36 17.19 -8.30
N SER A 1133 53.62 16.99 -7.88
CA SER A 1133 54.29 15.69 -7.93
C SER A 1133 53.68 14.68 -6.93
N ILE A 1134 53.29 15.13 -5.74
CA ILE A 1134 52.64 14.30 -4.71
C ILE A 1134 51.21 13.96 -5.15
N LEU A 1135 50.45 14.92 -5.70
CA LEU A 1135 49.11 14.70 -6.24
C LEU A 1135 49.11 13.75 -7.45
N SER A 1136 50.11 13.83 -8.34
CA SER A 1136 50.24 12.89 -9.47
C SER A 1136 50.76 11.49 -9.08
N LYS A 1137 51.53 11.37 -7.98
CA LYS A 1137 51.89 10.07 -7.39
C LYS A 1137 50.76 9.44 -6.57
N PHE A 1138 49.93 10.25 -5.90
CA PHE A 1138 48.74 9.78 -5.18
C PHE A 1138 47.64 9.33 -6.15
N SER A 1139 47.43 10.05 -7.26
CA SER A 1139 46.42 9.69 -8.25
C SER A 1139 46.75 8.43 -9.05
N LYS A 1140 48.04 8.11 -9.29
CA LYS A 1140 48.44 6.87 -9.98
C LYS A 1140 48.47 5.62 -9.09
N ASN A 1141 48.78 5.73 -7.80
CA ASN A 1141 48.92 4.56 -6.92
C ASN A 1141 47.64 4.14 -6.19
N LEU A 1142 46.73 5.08 -5.89
CA LEU A 1142 45.48 4.75 -5.20
C LEU A 1142 44.41 4.23 -6.18
N PHE A 1143 44.32 4.83 -7.37
CA PHE A 1143 43.35 4.41 -8.39
C PHE A 1143 43.73 3.07 -9.06
N GLY A 1144 45.02 2.82 -9.32
CA GLY A 1144 45.47 1.55 -9.92
C GLY A 1144 45.33 0.31 -9.02
N ARG A 1145 45.42 0.48 -7.69
CA ARG A 1145 45.25 -0.64 -6.73
C ARG A 1145 43.78 -0.93 -6.40
N LEU A 1146 42.91 0.07 -6.50
CA LEU A 1146 41.46 -0.10 -6.35
C LEU A 1146 40.82 -0.70 -7.61
N LEU A 1147 41.29 -0.34 -8.81
CA LEU A 1147 40.79 -0.92 -10.06
C LEU A 1147 41.14 -2.41 -10.23
N ASN A 1148 42.36 -2.83 -9.86
CA ASN A 1148 42.79 -4.25 -9.93
C ASN A 1148 42.12 -5.16 -8.86
N LYS A 1149 41.64 -4.59 -7.75
CA LYS A 1149 40.82 -5.33 -6.77
C LYS A 1149 39.36 -5.47 -7.21
N LEU A 1150 38.86 -4.56 -8.04
CA LEU A 1150 37.50 -4.62 -8.57
C LEU A 1150 37.38 -5.51 -9.82
N THR A 1151 38.42 -5.61 -10.65
CA THR A 1151 38.41 -6.51 -11.82
C THR A 1151 38.67 -7.99 -11.47
N SER A 1152 39.43 -8.28 -10.41
CA SER A 1152 39.67 -9.69 -9.98
C SER A 1152 38.48 -10.33 -9.24
N GLY A 1153 37.48 -9.55 -8.83
CA GLY A 1153 36.24 -10.04 -8.23
C GLY A 1153 35.15 -10.42 -9.24
N PHE A 1154 35.27 -9.97 -10.50
CA PHE A 1154 34.25 -10.16 -11.54
C PHE A 1154 34.52 -11.35 -12.49
N GLU A 1155 35.68 -12.02 -12.43
CA GLU A 1155 35.95 -13.24 -13.22
C GLU A 1155 35.73 -14.56 -12.43
N LYS A 1156 35.11 -14.49 -11.24
CA LYS A 1156 34.80 -15.67 -10.39
C LYS A 1156 33.35 -15.79 -9.94
N LYS A 1157 32.41 -15.26 -10.73
CA LYS A 1157 31.00 -15.63 -10.68
C LYS A 1157 30.49 -15.88 -12.09
#